data_AF-A0A952AC91-F1
#
_entry.id   AF-A0A952AC91-F1
#
_cell.length_a   1.000
_cell.length_b   1.000
_cell.length_c   1.000
_cell.angle_alpha   90.00
_cell.angle_beta   90.00
_cell.angle_gamma   90.00
#
_symmetry.space_group_name_H-M   'P 1'
#
loop_
_entity.id
_entity.type
_entity.pdbx_description
1 polymer ?
#
loop_
_entity_poly.entity_id
_entity_poly.type
_entity_poly.pdbx_seq_one_letter_code
_entity_poly.pdbx_strand_id
1 'polypeptide(L)'
;MTLKMEVWHCIEPIALIKFLSEPGIRVKMQKAEYHYLADQQKEMHKVDAELYFYIDEKNNSVELTDKGIQLITKAGEDPNFFIIPDISIALADIESNTSLSAEEKVHQKETIINDYSVKADRIHTVQQLLKAYTLFEKDDEYVVIEGQVKIVDEQTGRIMEGRRYSDGLHQAIEAKENVKIEATTQTYATVTLQNYFRMYHKLAGMTGTAETEAAELWSIYKLDVVSIPTNHPLIRIDAQDKVFKTKREKFGAVIDEIVKLREAGRPTLVGTTSVEISELLSRMLRQKQITHNVLNAKQHAKEAQVVAEAGLDGAVTIATNMAGRGTDIKLGPGVKEAGGLAIIGTERHESRRVDRQLRGRSGRQGDPGSTQFFVALEDDLMRMFGSERIAKVMDFAGYKEGDVIQHSMITKSIERAQRKVEENNFGIRKRLLEYDDVMNKQRTVIYTKRKNALFGQRLALDIDNAFYNVAQHLIINYKDFEGLRLATIVNFGFDTTITSEELKKTNENILTDKLYKEAIENYQRKKQEIATTALPVFKNIRTQQGANIENVAVPFTDGKKTLQVLTSMQETLDTEGTALVDTLERNITLALIDDAWKEHLRAMDDLKQSVQTASYEQKDPLVIYKMEAFNLFSNMSADVNKNIVEFLCHANIPVSDGEQVKEGRQQKTDLSKMRINKDEIDARGEDYAANENDYYDPSAHVKQQPIVAAPKIGRNEPCPCGSGKKYKQCHGKDAE
;
A
#
# COMPACT_ATOMS: atom_id res chain seq x y z
N MET A 1 4.60 -28.37 19.61
CA MET A 1 4.28 -29.55 18.77
C MET A 1 2.88 -29.42 18.14
N THR A 2 2.25 -28.24 18.18
CA THR A 2 1.03 -27.95 17.40
C THR A 2 1.28 -26.91 16.32
N LEU A 3 2.22 -25.98 16.54
CA LEU A 3 2.86 -25.25 15.44
C LEU A 3 3.58 -26.17 14.42
N LYS A 4 3.74 -27.46 14.73
CA LYS A 4 4.57 -28.40 13.95
C LYS A 4 3.95 -29.79 13.69
N MET A 5 2.72 -30.07 14.12
CA MET A 5 2.04 -31.37 13.84
C MET A 5 0.94 -31.30 12.77
N GLU A 6 0.80 -30.19 12.06
CA GLU A 6 -0.18 -30.07 10.97
C GLU A 6 0.23 -30.79 9.67
N VAL A 7 1.33 -31.55 9.68
CA VAL A 7 1.82 -32.36 8.55
C VAL A 7 0.82 -33.46 8.12
N TRP A 8 -0.28 -33.66 8.84
CA TRP A 8 -1.38 -34.56 8.46
C TRP A 8 -2.60 -33.87 7.81
N HIS A 9 -2.52 -32.59 7.43
CA HIS A 9 -3.61 -31.90 6.73
C HIS A 9 -3.95 -32.46 5.33
N CYS A 10 -3.16 -33.40 4.79
CA CYS A 10 -3.48 -34.05 3.53
C CYS A 10 -4.44 -35.25 3.67
N ILE A 11 -4.82 -35.68 4.88
CA ILE A 11 -5.78 -36.79 5.09
C ILE A 11 -6.66 -36.49 6.31
N GLU A 12 -7.90 -36.06 6.05
CA GLU A 12 -9.06 -35.98 6.97
C GLU A 12 -8.99 -35.02 8.19
N PRO A 13 -9.42 -33.75 8.07
CA PRO A 13 -9.39 -32.75 9.16
C PRO A 13 -10.33 -33.07 10.35
N ILE A 14 -11.35 -33.91 10.14
CA ILE A 14 -12.37 -34.20 11.16
C ILE A 14 -11.78 -34.99 12.34
N ALA A 15 -10.81 -35.88 12.11
CA ALA A 15 -10.26 -36.75 13.14
C ALA A 15 -9.37 -36.00 14.14
N LEU A 16 -8.52 -35.08 13.65
CA LEU A 16 -7.62 -34.28 14.49
C LEU A 16 -8.40 -33.23 15.28
N ILE A 17 -9.36 -32.54 14.66
CA ILE A 17 -10.23 -31.57 15.34
C ILE A 17 -11.04 -32.28 16.44
N LYS A 18 -11.54 -33.49 16.17
CA LYS A 18 -12.24 -34.32 17.15
C LYS A 18 -11.33 -34.77 18.31
N PHE A 19 -10.08 -35.12 18.03
CA PHE A 19 -9.09 -35.47 19.05
C PHE A 19 -8.67 -34.26 19.91
N LEU A 20 -8.49 -33.08 19.31
CA LEU A 20 -8.15 -31.85 20.01
C LEU A 20 -9.30 -31.28 20.85
N SER A 21 -10.54 -31.62 20.50
CA SER A 21 -11.75 -31.24 21.24
C SER A 21 -12.08 -32.18 22.42
N GLU A 22 -11.36 -33.29 22.58
CA GLU A 22 -11.46 -34.13 23.77
C GLU A 22 -10.89 -33.42 25.01
N PRO A 23 -11.54 -33.58 26.19
CA PRO A 23 -11.17 -32.84 27.40
C PRO A 23 -9.75 -33.19 27.88
N GLY A 24 -8.90 -32.16 27.99
CA GLY A 24 -7.55 -32.25 28.55
C GLY A 24 -6.42 -32.51 27.54
N ILE A 25 -6.73 -32.85 26.29
CA ILE A 25 -5.72 -33.06 25.23
C ILE A 25 -5.07 -31.75 24.80
N ARG A 26 -5.88 -30.70 24.58
CA ARG A 26 -5.38 -29.35 24.28
C ARG A 26 -4.45 -28.78 25.37
N VAL A 27 -4.71 -29.12 26.63
CA VAL A 27 -3.89 -28.69 27.77
C VAL A 27 -2.55 -29.45 27.82
N LYS A 28 -2.54 -30.75 27.54
CA LYS A 28 -1.29 -31.54 27.44
C LYS A 28 -0.40 -31.05 26.31
N MET A 29 -1.02 -30.76 25.17
CA MET A 29 -0.38 -30.19 23.98
C MET A 29 0.26 -28.82 24.28
N GLN A 30 -0.48 -27.89 24.88
CA GLN A 30 0.05 -26.58 25.30
C GLN A 30 1.21 -26.72 26.30
N LYS A 31 1.14 -27.64 27.27
CA LYS A 31 2.24 -27.89 28.21
C LYS A 31 3.51 -28.37 27.52
N ALA A 32 3.40 -29.28 26.56
CA ALA A 32 4.54 -29.73 25.76
C ALA A 32 5.11 -28.57 24.93
N GLU A 33 4.26 -27.75 24.33
CA GLU A 33 4.66 -26.57 23.56
C GLU A 33 5.40 -25.54 24.41
N TYR A 34 4.89 -25.23 25.61
CA TYR A 34 5.58 -24.35 26.55
C TYR A 34 6.93 -24.90 26.99
N HIS A 35 7.09 -26.22 27.12
CA HIS A 35 8.38 -26.82 27.47
C HIS A 35 9.45 -26.60 26.39
N TYR A 36 9.11 -26.77 25.10
CA TYR A 36 10.06 -26.57 24.00
C TYR A 36 10.27 -25.09 23.63
N LEU A 37 9.28 -24.22 23.90
CA LEU A 37 9.39 -22.77 23.72
C LEU A 37 10.03 -22.05 24.92
N ALA A 38 10.17 -22.72 26.07
CA ALA A 38 10.85 -22.18 27.25
C ALA A 38 12.34 -21.90 26.98
N ASP A 39 12.94 -21.05 27.81
CA ASP A 39 14.37 -20.73 27.77
C ASP A 39 14.91 -20.36 26.38
N GLN A 40 14.20 -19.48 25.66
CA GLN A 40 14.55 -19.04 24.30
C GLN A 40 14.70 -20.21 23.30
N GLN A 41 13.76 -21.16 23.30
CA GLN A 41 13.71 -22.26 22.32
C GLN A 41 14.93 -23.19 22.35
N LYS A 42 15.64 -23.27 23.47
CA LYS A 42 16.88 -24.06 23.59
C LYS A 42 16.73 -25.54 23.19
N GLU A 43 15.57 -26.11 23.46
CA GLU A 43 15.25 -27.51 23.19
C GLU A 43 14.59 -27.74 21.80
N MET A 44 14.38 -26.69 21.01
CA MET A 44 13.67 -26.76 19.73
C MET A 44 14.42 -27.58 18.68
N HIS A 45 15.76 -27.52 18.68
CA HIS A 45 16.61 -28.28 17.76
C HIS A 45 16.33 -29.80 17.77
N LYS A 46 15.90 -30.36 18.91
CA LYS A 46 15.57 -31.80 19.04
C LYS A 46 14.31 -32.17 18.26
N VAL A 47 13.35 -31.25 18.19
CA VAL A 47 12.09 -31.43 17.48
C VAL A 47 12.29 -31.17 15.99
N ASP A 48 13.06 -30.14 15.65
CA ASP A 48 13.32 -29.72 14.26
C ASP A 48 14.10 -30.78 13.48
N ALA A 49 14.98 -31.52 14.15
CA ALA A 49 15.74 -32.62 13.58
C ALA A 49 14.85 -33.79 13.08
N GLU A 50 13.59 -33.90 13.52
CA GLU A 50 12.68 -34.96 13.08
C GLU A 50 11.66 -34.54 12.03
N LEU A 51 11.44 -33.24 11.87
CA LEU A 51 10.44 -32.70 10.95
C LEU A 51 11.02 -32.47 9.56
N TYR A 52 10.17 -32.36 8.54
CA TYR A 52 10.56 -32.00 7.17
C TYR A 52 10.45 -30.49 6.92
N PHE A 53 9.48 -29.84 7.53
CA PHE A 53 9.31 -28.40 7.53
C PHE A 53 8.54 -28.02 8.78
N TYR A 54 8.48 -26.74 9.08
CA TYR A 54 7.65 -26.22 10.15
C TYR A 54 6.86 -24.99 9.73
N ILE A 55 5.75 -24.77 10.41
CA ILE A 55 4.84 -23.66 10.18
C ILE A 55 4.90 -22.75 11.40
N ASP A 56 4.91 -21.45 11.16
CA ASP A 56 4.67 -20.43 12.18
C ASP A 56 3.41 -19.65 11.81
N GLU A 57 2.26 -20.11 12.30
CA GLU A 57 0.95 -19.47 12.10
C GLU A 57 0.93 -18.01 12.58
N LYS A 58 1.72 -17.67 13.60
CA LYS A 58 1.71 -16.31 14.14
C LYS A 58 2.36 -15.32 13.17
N ASN A 59 3.36 -15.77 12.43
CA ASN A 59 4.08 -14.98 11.44
C ASN A 59 3.69 -15.33 10.00
N ASN A 60 2.77 -16.27 9.80
CA ASN A 60 2.39 -16.84 8.50
C ASN A 60 3.62 -17.22 7.65
N SER A 61 4.59 -17.90 8.26
CA SER A 61 5.81 -18.37 7.59
C SER A 61 5.93 -19.89 7.62
N VAL A 62 6.63 -20.43 6.62
CA VAL A 62 6.94 -21.85 6.51
C VAL A 62 8.42 -21.99 6.22
N GLU A 63 9.10 -22.83 6.97
CA GLU A 63 10.54 -23.07 6.82
C GLU A 63 10.84 -24.56 6.66
N LEU A 64 11.71 -24.87 5.70
CA LEU A 64 12.20 -26.22 5.45
C LEU A 64 13.30 -26.58 6.45
N THR A 65 13.26 -27.79 6.98
CA THR A 65 14.35 -28.34 7.79
C THR A 65 15.36 -29.08 6.92
N ASP A 66 16.53 -29.42 7.47
CA ASP A 66 17.56 -30.21 6.78
C ASP A 66 17.02 -31.53 6.21
N LYS A 67 16.11 -32.20 6.94
CA LYS A 67 15.44 -33.43 6.46
C LYS A 67 14.50 -33.17 5.29
N GLY A 68 13.78 -32.05 5.30
CA GLY A 68 12.94 -31.61 4.18
C GLY A 68 13.75 -31.34 2.93
N ILE A 69 14.84 -30.59 3.09
CA ILE A 69 15.79 -30.29 2.02
C ILE A 69 16.28 -31.62 1.42
N GLN A 70 16.85 -32.52 2.25
CA GLN A 70 17.35 -33.82 1.80
C GLN A 70 16.31 -34.70 1.09
N LEU A 71 15.03 -34.62 1.48
CA LEU A 71 13.96 -35.37 0.84
C LEU A 71 13.70 -34.86 -0.59
N ILE A 72 13.62 -33.54 -0.76
CA ILE A 72 13.41 -32.91 -2.07
C ILE A 72 14.62 -33.20 -2.97
N THR A 73 15.84 -33.11 -2.44
CA THR A 73 17.07 -33.36 -3.22
C THR A 73 17.25 -34.81 -3.65
N LYS A 74 16.73 -35.79 -2.88
CA LYS A 74 16.82 -37.22 -3.23
C LYS A 74 16.04 -37.59 -4.51
N ALA A 75 15.13 -36.74 -4.98
CA ALA A 75 14.30 -36.97 -6.16
C ALA A 75 15.01 -36.66 -7.50
N GLY A 76 16.29 -37.02 -7.64
CA GLY A 76 17.02 -36.97 -8.92
C GLY A 76 17.73 -35.65 -9.26
N GLU A 77 17.86 -34.72 -8.31
CA GLU A 77 18.59 -33.44 -8.46
C GLU A 77 19.92 -33.44 -7.67
N ASP A 78 20.81 -32.48 -7.93
CA ASP A 78 22.14 -32.35 -7.30
C ASP A 78 22.03 -32.25 -5.77
N PRO A 79 22.78 -33.04 -4.96
CA PRO A 79 22.80 -32.94 -3.49
C PRO A 79 23.00 -31.52 -2.93
N ASN A 80 23.68 -30.64 -3.67
CA ASN A 80 23.93 -29.24 -3.30
C ASN A 80 22.92 -28.25 -3.90
N PHE A 81 21.82 -28.73 -4.50
CA PHE A 81 20.89 -27.91 -5.28
C PHE A 81 20.13 -26.88 -4.43
N PHE A 82 19.77 -27.23 -3.20
CA PHE A 82 19.07 -26.36 -2.23
C PHE A 82 20.00 -25.80 -1.14
N ILE A 83 21.30 -26.05 -1.26
CA ILE A 83 22.30 -25.48 -0.35
C ILE A 83 22.85 -24.24 -1.03
N ILE A 84 22.61 -23.08 -0.41
CA ILE A 84 23.13 -21.81 -0.90
C ILE A 84 24.61 -21.71 -0.46
N PRO A 85 25.60 -21.80 -1.37
CA PRO A 85 26.98 -21.53 -1.00
C PRO A 85 27.16 -20.05 -0.69
N ASP A 86 28.08 -19.72 0.23
CA ASP A 86 28.44 -18.32 0.50
C ASP A 86 29.13 -17.74 -0.74
N ILE A 87 28.40 -16.88 -1.46
CA ILE A 87 28.89 -16.19 -2.67
C ILE A 87 30.20 -15.47 -2.36
N SER A 88 30.34 -14.89 -1.16
CA SER A 88 31.50 -14.09 -0.79
C SER A 88 32.77 -14.94 -0.79
N ILE A 89 32.68 -16.17 -0.30
CA ILE A 89 33.79 -17.12 -0.24
C ILE A 89 34.10 -17.65 -1.65
N ALA A 90 33.06 -18.05 -2.41
CA ALA A 90 33.23 -18.57 -3.76
C ALA A 90 33.80 -17.52 -4.74
N LEU A 91 33.36 -16.26 -4.65
CA LEU A 91 33.91 -15.16 -5.45
C LEU A 91 35.34 -14.82 -5.04
N ALA A 92 35.66 -14.85 -3.74
CA ALA A 92 37.02 -14.61 -3.24
C ALA A 92 37.98 -15.72 -3.68
N ASP A 93 37.54 -16.98 -3.74
CA ASP A 93 38.32 -18.11 -4.25
C ASP A 93 38.63 -17.96 -5.75
N ILE A 94 37.68 -17.49 -6.55
CA ILE A 94 37.91 -17.18 -7.98
C ILE A 94 38.88 -16.00 -8.14
N GLU A 95 38.73 -14.98 -7.29
CA GLU A 95 39.54 -13.77 -7.36
C GLU A 95 40.99 -14.03 -6.97
N SER A 96 41.21 -14.84 -5.93
CA SER A 96 42.53 -15.25 -5.43
C SER A 96 43.26 -16.26 -6.33
N ASN A 97 42.55 -16.93 -7.25
CA ASN A 97 43.15 -17.90 -8.14
C ASN A 97 44.00 -17.21 -9.25
N THR A 98 45.33 -17.30 -9.16
CA THR A 98 46.28 -16.66 -10.09
C THR A 98 46.43 -17.38 -11.43
N SER A 99 45.81 -18.55 -11.60
CA SER A 99 45.92 -19.37 -12.81
C SER A 99 44.91 -19.03 -13.92
N LEU A 100 43.88 -18.21 -13.61
CA LEU A 100 42.81 -17.84 -14.53
C LEU A 100 43.04 -16.45 -15.14
N SER A 101 42.76 -16.30 -16.43
CA SER A 101 42.77 -15.00 -17.11
C SER A 101 41.65 -14.08 -16.59
N ALA A 102 41.78 -12.77 -16.81
CA ALA A 102 40.77 -11.80 -16.36
C ALA A 102 39.37 -12.06 -16.97
N GLU A 103 39.31 -12.49 -18.24
CA GLU A 103 38.05 -12.85 -18.92
C GLU A 103 37.43 -14.13 -18.34
N GLU A 104 38.24 -15.16 -18.06
CA GLU A 104 37.76 -16.42 -17.47
C GLU A 104 37.27 -16.22 -16.03
N LYS A 105 37.91 -15.32 -15.25
CA LYS A 105 37.43 -14.95 -13.92
C LYS A 105 36.05 -14.31 -13.97
N VAL A 106 35.83 -13.36 -14.89
CA VAL A 106 34.52 -12.71 -15.06
C VAL A 106 33.46 -13.72 -15.45
N HIS A 107 33.74 -14.59 -16.42
CA HIS A 107 32.79 -15.63 -16.83
C HIS A 107 32.45 -16.63 -15.71
N GLN A 108 33.43 -17.06 -14.91
CA GLN A 108 33.18 -17.93 -13.76
C GLN A 108 32.38 -17.21 -12.66
N LYS A 109 32.67 -15.94 -12.40
CA LYS A 109 31.88 -15.12 -11.46
C LYS A 109 30.43 -15.00 -11.92
N GLU A 110 30.19 -14.69 -13.20
CA GLU A 110 28.84 -14.65 -13.78
C GLU A 110 28.13 -15.99 -13.68
N THR A 111 28.83 -17.10 -13.93
CA THR A 111 28.25 -18.44 -13.83
C THR A 111 27.80 -18.75 -12.40
N ILE A 112 28.62 -18.43 -11.39
CA ILE A 112 28.27 -18.62 -9.98
C ILE A 112 27.10 -17.72 -9.57
N ILE A 113 27.11 -16.45 -9.99
CA ILE A 113 26.03 -15.50 -9.67
C ILE A 113 24.71 -15.97 -10.30
N ASN A 114 24.74 -16.44 -11.55
CA ASN A 114 23.55 -16.97 -12.22
C ASN A 114 23.06 -18.27 -11.57
N ASP A 115 23.93 -19.21 -11.24
CA ASP A 115 23.56 -20.45 -10.54
C ASP A 115 22.96 -20.16 -9.15
N TYR A 116 23.54 -19.20 -8.43
CA TYR A 116 22.99 -18.72 -7.17
C TYR A 116 21.59 -18.13 -7.35
N SER A 117 21.40 -17.23 -8.32
CA SER A 117 20.10 -16.59 -8.57
C SER A 117 19.03 -17.63 -8.88
N VAL A 118 19.33 -18.59 -9.76
CA VAL A 118 18.39 -19.67 -10.12
C VAL A 118 18.04 -20.54 -8.91
N LYS A 119 19.03 -20.86 -8.06
CA LYS A 119 18.80 -21.63 -6.82
C LYS A 119 17.96 -20.86 -5.82
N ALA A 120 18.25 -19.57 -5.62
CA ALA A 120 17.49 -18.69 -4.73
C ALA A 120 16.03 -18.57 -5.19
N ASP A 121 15.78 -18.31 -6.47
CA ASP A 121 14.43 -18.21 -7.04
C ASP A 121 13.64 -19.52 -6.88
N ARG A 122 14.30 -20.67 -7.06
CA ARG A 122 13.67 -21.98 -6.86
C ARG A 122 13.35 -22.25 -5.39
N ILE A 123 14.27 -21.97 -4.46
CA ILE A 123 14.01 -22.09 -3.02
C ILE A 123 12.80 -21.23 -2.63
N HIS A 124 12.79 -19.98 -3.10
CA HIS A 124 11.69 -19.06 -2.88
C HIS A 124 10.37 -19.63 -3.40
N THR A 125 10.37 -20.13 -4.64
CA THR A 125 9.17 -20.75 -5.25
C THR A 125 8.66 -21.94 -4.43
N VAL A 126 9.56 -22.81 -3.94
CA VAL A 126 9.20 -23.96 -3.10
C VAL A 126 8.62 -23.49 -1.76
N GLN A 127 9.21 -22.48 -1.13
CA GLN A 127 8.69 -21.91 0.11
C GLN A 127 7.29 -21.30 -0.09
N GLN A 128 7.06 -20.57 -1.18
CA GLN A 128 5.74 -20.01 -1.50
C GLN A 128 4.71 -21.12 -1.79
N LEU A 129 5.11 -22.20 -2.46
CA LEU A 129 4.26 -23.38 -2.66
C LEU A 129 3.90 -24.03 -1.33
N LEU A 130 4.88 -24.30 -0.46
CA LEU A 130 4.61 -24.87 0.86
C LEU A 130 3.69 -23.98 1.68
N LYS A 131 3.91 -22.66 1.65
CA LYS A 131 3.04 -21.67 2.26
C LYS A 131 1.61 -21.74 1.69
N ALA A 132 1.45 -21.76 0.38
CA ALA A 132 0.15 -21.89 -0.27
C ALA A 132 -0.58 -23.20 0.09
N TYR A 133 0.15 -24.32 0.23
CA TYR A 133 -0.44 -25.62 0.59
C TYR A 133 -0.84 -25.72 2.05
N THR A 134 -0.12 -25.07 2.96
CA THR A 134 -0.27 -25.27 4.42
C THR A 134 -1.05 -24.16 5.11
N LEU A 135 -0.89 -22.90 4.70
CA LEU A 135 -1.46 -21.75 5.38
C LEU A 135 -2.64 -21.09 4.65
N PHE A 136 -2.96 -21.53 3.44
CA PHE A 136 -4.03 -20.95 2.63
C PHE A 136 -5.00 -22.03 2.18
N GLU A 137 -6.20 -22.01 2.75
CA GLU A 137 -7.28 -22.91 2.43
C GLU A 137 -8.25 -22.32 1.41
N LYS A 138 -8.87 -23.22 0.66
CA LYS A 138 -9.88 -22.87 -0.31
C LYS A 138 -11.21 -22.65 0.41
N ASP A 139 -11.93 -21.62 0.00
CA ASP A 139 -13.20 -21.16 0.56
C ASP A 139 -13.12 -20.49 1.95
N ASP A 140 -11.90 -20.28 2.48
CA ASP A 140 -11.63 -19.43 3.65
C ASP A 140 -10.83 -18.18 3.24
N GLU A 141 -9.54 -18.32 2.91
CA GLU A 141 -8.70 -17.18 2.51
C GLU A 141 -8.82 -16.81 1.03
N TYR A 142 -9.23 -17.74 0.17
CA TYR A 142 -9.47 -17.47 -1.26
C TYR A 142 -10.51 -18.42 -1.86
N VAL A 143 -11.09 -18.00 -2.99
CA VAL A 143 -12.03 -18.79 -3.80
C VAL A 143 -11.56 -18.88 -5.24
N VAL A 144 -11.93 -19.95 -5.94
CA VAL A 144 -11.65 -20.12 -7.37
C VAL A 144 -12.94 -19.92 -8.16
N ILE A 145 -13.00 -18.84 -8.94
CA ILE A 145 -14.18 -18.47 -9.75
C ILE A 145 -13.71 -18.20 -11.18
N GLU A 146 -14.41 -18.76 -12.16
CA GLU A 146 -14.10 -18.59 -13.60
C GLU A 146 -12.65 -18.99 -13.97
N GLY A 147 -12.05 -19.92 -13.22
CA GLY A 147 -10.66 -20.31 -13.42
C GLY A 147 -9.68 -19.18 -13.06
N GLN A 148 -10.02 -18.35 -12.07
CA GLN A 148 -9.12 -17.38 -11.44
C GLN A 148 -9.21 -17.48 -9.93
N VAL A 149 -8.07 -17.34 -9.25
CA VAL A 149 -7.99 -17.25 -7.79
C VAL A 149 -8.39 -15.84 -7.37
N LYS A 150 -9.43 -15.72 -6.53
CA LYS A 150 -9.86 -14.45 -5.95
C LYS A 150 -9.72 -14.51 -4.44
N ILE A 151 -9.04 -13.52 -3.87
CA ILE A 151 -8.77 -13.48 -2.43
C ILE A 151 -10.07 -13.17 -1.69
N VAL A 152 -10.30 -13.82 -0.55
CA VAL A 152 -11.38 -13.49 0.37
C VAL A 152 -10.81 -12.68 1.52
N ASP A 153 -11.48 -11.59 1.86
CA ASP A 153 -11.14 -10.77 3.01
C ASP A 153 -11.63 -11.46 4.29
N GLU A 154 -10.69 -11.79 5.19
CA GLU A 154 -10.94 -12.53 6.44
C GLU A 154 -11.97 -11.85 7.34
N GLN A 155 -11.97 -10.51 7.41
CA GLN A 155 -12.88 -9.77 8.28
C GLN A 155 -14.31 -9.66 7.71
N THR A 156 -14.43 -9.60 6.38
CA THR A 156 -15.70 -9.24 5.72
C THR A 156 -16.32 -10.39 4.91
N GLY A 157 -15.57 -11.47 4.67
CA GLY A 157 -15.93 -12.57 3.79
C GLY A 157 -16.15 -12.13 2.34
N ARG A 158 -15.54 -11.00 1.93
CA ARG A 158 -15.72 -10.42 0.59
C ARG A 158 -14.65 -10.93 -0.37
N ILE A 159 -15.07 -11.22 -1.59
CA ILE A 159 -14.16 -11.50 -2.68
C ILE A 159 -13.52 -10.18 -3.11
N MET A 160 -12.20 -10.07 -2.97
CA MET A 160 -11.39 -8.95 -3.40
C MET A 160 -10.97 -9.17 -4.86
N GLU A 161 -11.82 -8.73 -5.78
CA GLU A 161 -11.57 -8.86 -7.22
C GLU A 161 -10.39 -8.00 -7.65
N GLY A 162 -9.33 -8.60 -8.19
CA GLY A 162 -8.16 -7.88 -8.72
C GLY A 162 -6.98 -7.76 -7.77
N ARG A 163 -7.14 -8.19 -6.51
CA ARG A 163 -6.02 -8.40 -5.59
C ARG A 163 -5.29 -9.68 -5.86
N ARG A 164 -3.97 -9.61 -5.72
CA ARG A 164 -3.07 -10.75 -5.76
C ARG A 164 -2.21 -10.75 -4.50
N TYR A 165 -1.88 -11.94 -4.04
CA TYR A 165 -0.86 -12.10 -3.02
C TYR A 165 0.51 -11.74 -3.64
N SER A 166 1.29 -10.95 -2.91
CA SER A 166 2.62 -10.53 -3.34
C SER A 166 3.61 -11.69 -3.30
N ASP A 167 4.82 -11.44 -3.82
CA ASP A 167 5.99 -12.30 -3.57
C ASP A 167 5.85 -13.73 -4.14
N GLY A 168 5.15 -13.89 -5.26
CA GLY A 168 4.98 -15.20 -5.90
C GLY A 168 3.92 -16.10 -5.24
N LEU A 169 3.37 -15.72 -4.09
CA LEU A 169 2.38 -16.52 -3.36
C LEU A 169 1.09 -16.73 -4.17
N HIS A 170 0.65 -15.72 -4.93
CA HIS A 170 -0.56 -15.86 -5.73
C HIS A 170 -0.36 -16.86 -6.86
N GLN A 171 0.82 -16.85 -7.50
CA GLN A 171 1.21 -17.83 -8.51
C GLN A 171 1.29 -19.22 -7.89
N ALA A 172 1.78 -19.34 -6.66
CA ALA A 172 1.81 -20.60 -5.92
C ALA A 172 0.41 -21.14 -5.63
N ILE A 173 -0.56 -20.28 -5.29
CA ILE A 173 -1.97 -20.68 -5.10
C ILE A 173 -2.64 -21.03 -6.45
N GLU A 174 -2.37 -20.25 -7.50
CA GLU A 174 -2.82 -20.58 -8.87
C GLU A 174 -2.28 -21.95 -9.30
N ALA A 175 -1.02 -22.26 -9.00
CA ALA A 175 -0.42 -23.57 -9.24
C ALA A 175 -1.05 -24.68 -8.38
N LYS A 176 -1.27 -24.43 -7.08
CA LYS A 176 -1.93 -25.36 -6.15
C LYS A 176 -3.31 -25.79 -6.65
N GLU A 177 -4.08 -24.86 -7.18
CA GLU A 177 -5.45 -25.09 -7.65
C GLU A 177 -5.53 -25.50 -9.14
N ASN A 178 -4.39 -25.72 -9.80
CA ASN A 178 -4.30 -26.02 -11.24
C ASN A 178 -5.00 -24.97 -12.13
N VAL A 179 -4.87 -23.71 -11.77
CA VAL A 179 -5.37 -22.56 -12.50
C VAL A 179 -4.30 -22.02 -13.45
N LYS A 180 -4.70 -21.27 -14.49
CA LYS A 180 -3.75 -20.60 -15.37
C LYS A 180 -2.91 -19.59 -14.58
N ILE A 181 -1.62 -19.87 -14.47
CA ILE A 181 -0.66 -19.01 -13.78
C ILE A 181 -0.49 -17.73 -14.60
N GLU A 182 -0.75 -16.58 -13.97
CA GLU A 182 -0.52 -15.29 -14.59
C GLU A 182 0.81 -14.69 -14.15
N ALA A 183 1.39 -13.81 -14.99
CA ALA A 183 2.64 -13.15 -14.68
C ALA A 183 2.55 -12.33 -13.38
N THR A 184 3.67 -12.21 -12.69
CA THR A 184 3.78 -11.45 -11.44
C THR A 184 3.30 -10.02 -11.63
N THR A 185 2.42 -9.57 -10.73
CA THR A 185 1.96 -8.19 -10.74
C THR A 185 3.12 -7.29 -10.37
N GLN A 186 3.48 -6.40 -11.28
CA GLN A 186 4.52 -5.41 -11.05
C GLN A 186 3.92 -4.11 -10.53
N THR A 187 4.51 -3.58 -9.45
CA THR A 187 4.22 -2.24 -8.95
C THR A 187 4.73 -1.19 -9.96
N TYR A 188 3.81 -0.51 -10.64
CA TYR A 188 4.16 0.63 -11.51
C TYR A 188 4.22 1.96 -10.74
N ALA A 189 3.37 2.11 -9.71
CA ALA A 189 3.32 3.28 -8.86
C ALA A 189 2.63 2.93 -7.54
N THR A 190 3.15 3.49 -6.44
CA THR A 190 2.57 3.39 -5.10
C THR A 190 2.65 4.75 -4.44
N VAL A 191 1.62 5.11 -3.68
CA VAL A 191 1.60 6.29 -2.81
C VAL A 191 0.72 5.98 -1.60
N THR A 192 1.17 6.38 -0.41
CA THR A 192 0.35 6.30 0.81
C THR A 192 -0.69 7.40 0.83
N LEU A 193 -1.84 7.18 1.49
CA LEU A 193 -2.85 8.23 1.66
C LEU A 193 -2.26 9.46 2.36
N GLN A 194 -1.37 9.24 3.33
CA GLN A 194 -0.67 10.29 4.07
C GLN A 194 0.11 11.19 3.11
N ASN A 195 1.00 10.61 2.30
CA ASN A 195 1.79 11.42 1.37
C ASN A 195 0.97 11.96 0.21
N TYR A 196 -0.08 11.26 -0.22
CA TYR A 196 -1.01 11.74 -1.23
C TYR A 196 -1.72 13.03 -0.77
N PHE A 197 -2.33 13.05 0.42
CA PHE A 197 -3.00 14.25 0.92
C PHE A 197 -2.02 15.38 1.25
N ARG A 198 -0.76 15.09 1.60
CA ARG A 198 0.30 16.10 1.78
C ARG A 198 0.68 16.82 0.49
N MET A 199 0.34 16.28 -0.69
CA MET A 199 0.59 16.95 -1.97
C MET A 199 -0.38 18.12 -2.23
N TYR A 200 -1.51 18.18 -1.52
CA TYR A 200 -2.48 19.25 -1.70
C TYR A 200 -1.97 20.56 -1.10
N HIS A 201 -2.11 21.65 -1.84
CA HIS A 201 -1.74 23.00 -1.35
C HIS A 201 -2.55 23.39 -0.10
N LYS A 202 -3.81 22.97 -0.01
CA LYS A 202 -4.68 23.20 1.13
C LYS A 202 -5.42 21.91 1.46
N LEU A 203 -5.31 21.50 2.72
CA LEU A 203 -5.98 20.32 3.25
C LEU A 203 -6.87 20.74 4.42
N ALA A 204 -8.08 20.21 4.47
CA ALA A 204 -9.02 20.37 5.57
C ALA A 204 -9.87 19.10 5.67
N GLY A 205 -10.42 18.82 6.86
CA GLY A 205 -11.29 17.68 7.09
C GLY A 205 -12.30 17.95 8.19
N MET A 206 -13.39 17.20 8.17
CA MET A 206 -14.44 17.27 9.19
C MET A 206 -14.78 15.86 9.68
N THR A 207 -14.95 15.72 10.99
CA THR A 207 -15.37 14.46 11.63
C THR A 207 -15.87 14.74 13.04
N GLY A 208 -16.78 13.90 13.55
CA GLY A 208 -17.29 14.01 14.92
C GLY A 208 -16.33 13.50 16.00
N THR A 209 -15.25 12.81 15.63
CA THR A 209 -14.36 12.11 16.59
C THR A 209 -12.88 12.31 16.24
N ALA A 210 -12.43 13.55 16.01
CA ALA A 210 -11.03 13.86 15.71
C ALA A 210 -10.16 14.11 16.95
N GLU A 211 -10.76 14.47 18.09
CA GLU A 211 -10.02 14.95 19.26
C GLU A 211 -9.00 13.95 19.82
N THR A 212 -9.30 12.64 19.73
CA THR A 212 -8.38 11.58 20.21
C THR A 212 -7.10 11.51 19.38
N GLU A 213 -7.20 11.81 18.08
CA GLU A 213 -6.10 11.71 17.11
C GLU A 213 -5.51 13.07 16.75
N ALA A 214 -5.79 14.12 17.53
CA ALA A 214 -5.33 15.48 17.22
C ALA A 214 -3.80 15.57 17.10
N ALA A 215 -3.07 14.86 17.95
CA ALA A 215 -1.62 14.78 17.88
C ALA A 215 -1.13 14.10 16.58
N GLU A 216 -1.82 13.04 16.14
CA GLU A 216 -1.50 12.35 14.89
C GLU A 216 -1.74 13.28 13.69
N LEU A 217 -2.92 13.91 13.61
CA LEU A 217 -3.30 14.82 12.53
C LEU A 217 -2.32 16.00 12.40
N TRP A 218 -1.88 16.56 13.53
CA TRP A 218 -0.85 17.60 13.53
C TRP A 218 0.53 17.07 13.09
N SER A 219 0.94 15.90 13.60
CA SER A 219 2.26 15.34 13.30
C SER A 219 2.43 15.04 11.80
N ILE A 220 1.41 14.45 11.18
CA ILE A 220 1.43 14.00 9.78
C ILE A 220 1.04 15.13 8.81
N TYR A 221 -0.10 15.78 9.06
CA TYR A 221 -0.71 16.71 8.09
C TYR A 221 -0.62 18.19 8.50
N LYS A 222 -0.11 18.49 9.71
CA LYS A 222 -0.11 19.85 10.28
C LYS A 222 -1.52 20.43 10.38
N LEU A 223 -2.49 19.57 10.67
CA LEU A 223 -3.89 19.95 10.85
C LEU A 223 -4.20 20.10 12.34
N ASP A 224 -4.68 21.29 12.71
CA ASP A 224 -5.26 21.54 14.03
C ASP A 224 -6.67 20.95 14.11
N VAL A 225 -7.00 20.41 15.28
CA VAL A 225 -8.35 19.91 15.57
C VAL A 225 -9.08 20.92 16.46
N VAL A 226 -10.18 21.45 15.95
CA VAL A 226 -11.05 22.37 16.69
C VAL A 226 -12.38 21.67 16.96
N SER A 227 -12.74 21.57 18.25
CA SER A 227 -14.05 21.04 18.65
C SER A 227 -15.11 22.13 18.48
N ILE A 228 -16.02 21.92 17.53
CA ILE A 228 -17.13 22.85 17.28
C ILE A 228 -18.27 22.54 18.26
N PRO A 229 -18.77 23.54 19.00
CA PRO A 229 -19.91 23.35 19.91
C PRO A 229 -21.14 22.78 19.18
N THR A 230 -21.89 21.92 19.87
CA THR A 230 -23.15 21.39 19.32
C THR A 230 -24.21 22.48 19.25
N ASN A 231 -25.10 22.39 18.25
CA ASN A 231 -26.23 23.32 18.08
C ASN A 231 -27.21 23.27 19.28
N HIS A 232 -27.46 22.06 19.80
CA HIS A 232 -28.26 21.82 21.00
C HIS A 232 -27.44 21.05 22.05
N PRO A 233 -27.73 21.23 23.36
CA PRO A 233 -27.09 20.47 24.42
C PRO A 233 -27.33 18.96 24.27
N LEU A 234 -26.28 18.16 24.47
CA LEU A 234 -26.37 16.71 24.44
C LEU A 234 -27.02 16.18 25.73
N ILE A 235 -28.13 15.46 25.62
CA ILE A 235 -28.84 14.83 26.75
C ILE A 235 -28.81 13.28 26.73
N ARG A 236 -27.98 12.69 25.86
CA ARG A 236 -27.82 11.24 25.74
C ARG A 236 -27.23 10.64 27.01
N ILE A 237 -27.79 9.52 27.45
CA ILE A 237 -27.32 8.79 28.64
C ILE A 237 -26.36 7.67 28.20
N ASP A 238 -25.07 7.82 28.49
CA ASP A 238 -24.06 6.78 28.24
C ASP A 238 -23.88 5.93 29.50
N ALA A 239 -24.37 4.69 29.46
CA ALA A 239 -24.32 3.75 30.58
C ALA A 239 -22.95 3.05 30.69
N GLN A 240 -22.64 2.53 31.89
CA GLN A 240 -21.42 1.74 32.13
C GLN A 240 -21.51 0.38 31.47
N ASP A 241 -20.37 -0.14 31.01
CA ASP A 241 -20.29 -1.43 30.34
C ASP A 241 -20.80 -2.58 31.23
N LYS A 242 -21.61 -3.47 30.65
CA LYS A 242 -22.04 -4.72 31.28
C LYS A 242 -21.04 -5.80 30.90
N VAL A 243 -20.29 -6.31 31.88
CA VAL A 243 -19.24 -7.30 31.65
C VAL A 243 -19.70 -8.69 32.10
N PHE A 244 -19.49 -9.67 31.23
CA PHE A 244 -19.89 -11.08 31.38
C PHE A 244 -18.66 -12.00 31.34
N LYS A 245 -18.80 -13.20 31.89
CA LYS A 245 -17.73 -14.20 31.87
C LYS A 245 -17.62 -14.86 30.49
N THR A 246 -18.77 -15.24 29.90
CA THR A 246 -18.82 -15.96 28.62
C THR A 246 -19.54 -15.19 27.52
N LYS A 247 -19.22 -15.47 26.24
CA LYS A 247 -19.95 -14.90 25.09
C LYS A 247 -21.43 -15.29 25.10
N ARG A 248 -21.75 -16.51 25.56
CA ARG A 248 -23.13 -17.01 25.59
C ARG A 248 -24.03 -16.18 26.51
N GLU A 249 -23.56 -15.85 27.70
CA GLU A 249 -24.29 -14.99 28.66
C GLU A 249 -24.46 -13.57 28.10
N LYS A 250 -23.39 -13.02 27.52
CA LYS A 250 -23.39 -11.71 26.87
C LYS A 250 -24.50 -11.61 25.82
N PHE A 251 -24.57 -12.55 24.88
CA PHE A 251 -25.59 -12.52 23.83
C PHE A 251 -27.00 -12.75 24.38
N GLY A 252 -27.17 -13.59 25.41
CA GLY A 252 -28.45 -13.71 26.12
C GLY A 252 -28.91 -12.37 26.69
N ALA A 253 -28.03 -11.68 27.43
CA ALA A 253 -28.33 -10.40 28.04
C ALA A 253 -28.56 -9.28 27.00
N VAL A 254 -27.85 -9.30 25.87
CA VAL A 254 -28.09 -8.39 24.73
C VAL A 254 -29.51 -8.57 24.19
N ILE A 255 -29.96 -9.81 24.00
CA ILE A 255 -31.31 -10.11 23.49
C ILE A 255 -32.37 -9.66 24.50
N ASP A 256 -32.18 -9.94 25.79
CA ASP A 256 -33.13 -9.52 26.83
C ASP A 256 -33.26 -7.99 26.90
N GLU A 257 -32.16 -7.26 26.71
CA GLU A 257 -32.19 -5.79 26.62
C GLU A 257 -32.93 -5.31 25.34
N ILE A 258 -32.70 -5.94 24.18
CA ILE A 258 -33.41 -5.62 22.94
C ILE A 258 -34.92 -5.85 23.11
N VAL A 259 -35.33 -6.96 23.72
CA VAL A 259 -36.74 -7.27 24.00
C VAL A 259 -37.36 -6.19 24.88
N LYS A 260 -36.71 -5.85 25.99
CA LYS A 260 -37.18 -4.83 26.92
C LYS A 260 -37.35 -3.45 26.27
N LEU A 261 -36.40 -3.05 25.43
CA LEU A 261 -36.45 -1.77 24.72
C LEU A 261 -37.55 -1.76 23.66
N ARG A 262 -37.70 -2.86 22.92
CA ARG A 262 -38.75 -3.02 21.90
C ARG A 262 -40.15 -3.02 22.52
N GLU A 263 -40.35 -3.70 23.64
CA GLU A 263 -41.62 -3.69 24.38
C GLU A 263 -41.99 -2.30 24.90
N ALA A 264 -40.99 -1.45 25.15
CA ALA A 264 -41.18 -0.04 25.48
C ALA A 264 -41.36 0.88 24.25
N GLY A 265 -41.47 0.33 23.04
CA GLY A 265 -41.61 1.09 21.79
C GLY A 265 -40.32 1.75 21.29
N ARG A 266 -39.18 1.50 21.94
CA ARG A 266 -37.92 2.19 21.62
C ARG A 266 -37.18 1.53 20.44
N PRO A 267 -36.76 2.31 19.42
CA PRO A 267 -35.87 1.81 18.38
C PRO A 267 -34.50 1.45 18.96
N THR A 268 -33.94 0.35 18.46
CA THR A 268 -32.66 -0.20 18.92
C THR A 268 -31.72 -0.43 17.74
N LEU A 269 -30.54 0.18 17.80
CA LEU A 269 -29.43 -0.09 16.89
C LEU A 269 -28.37 -0.92 17.61
N VAL A 270 -28.09 -2.11 17.09
CA VAL A 270 -27.11 -3.04 17.64
C VAL A 270 -25.87 -3.02 16.77
N GLY A 271 -24.72 -2.63 17.31
CA GLY A 271 -23.43 -2.66 16.63
C GLY A 271 -22.64 -3.92 16.96
N THR A 272 -22.22 -4.66 15.93
CA THR A 272 -21.32 -5.82 16.04
C THR A 272 -19.98 -5.54 15.40
N THR A 273 -18.95 -6.34 15.69
CA THR A 273 -17.58 -6.20 15.15
C THR A 273 -17.35 -7.00 13.86
N SER A 274 -18.10 -8.10 13.66
CA SER A 274 -17.99 -8.94 12.46
C SER A 274 -19.36 -9.28 11.85
N VAL A 275 -19.34 -9.71 10.58
CA VAL A 275 -20.52 -10.22 9.87
C VAL A 275 -21.04 -11.50 10.53
N GLU A 276 -20.14 -12.40 10.93
CA GLU A 276 -20.47 -13.64 11.60
C GLU A 276 -21.28 -13.40 12.89
N ILE A 277 -20.85 -12.44 13.72
CA ILE A 277 -21.55 -12.08 14.96
C ILE A 277 -22.94 -11.49 14.65
N SER A 278 -23.05 -10.67 13.61
CA SER A 278 -24.34 -10.13 13.15
C SER A 278 -25.29 -11.23 12.69
N GLU A 279 -24.81 -12.22 11.95
CA GLU A 279 -25.62 -13.36 11.50
C GLU A 279 -26.01 -14.29 12.66
N LEU A 280 -25.10 -14.53 13.60
CA LEU A 280 -25.39 -15.27 14.82
C LEU A 280 -26.51 -14.58 15.63
N LEU A 281 -26.37 -13.28 15.87
CA LEU A 281 -27.38 -12.49 16.59
C LEU A 281 -28.71 -12.48 15.85
N SER A 282 -28.68 -12.32 14.51
CA SER A 282 -29.86 -12.40 13.66
C SER A 282 -30.60 -13.73 13.83
N ARG A 283 -29.88 -14.86 13.78
CA ARG A 283 -30.47 -16.20 14.01
C ARG A 283 -31.14 -16.30 15.38
N MET A 284 -30.49 -15.80 16.43
CA MET A 284 -31.04 -15.82 17.80
C MET A 284 -32.29 -14.93 17.94
N LEU A 285 -32.31 -13.75 17.30
CA LEU A 285 -33.49 -12.89 17.28
C LEU A 285 -34.66 -13.50 16.49
N ARG A 286 -34.40 -14.23 15.39
CA ARG A 286 -35.43 -14.97 14.65
C ARG A 286 -36.08 -16.05 15.51
N GLN A 287 -35.30 -16.76 16.33
CA GLN A 287 -35.84 -17.76 17.27
C GLN A 287 -36.80 -17.14 18.29
N LYS A 288 -36.58 -15.88 18.69
CA LYS A 288 -37.45 -15.10 19.57
C LYS A 288 -38.58 -14.36 18.83
N GLN A 289 -38.75 -14.60 17.53
CA GLN A 289 -39.76 -13.95 16.67
C GLN A 289 -39.66 -12.41 16.66
N ILE A 290 -38.44 -11.88 16.75
CA ILE A 290 -38.19 -10.43 16.68
C ILE A 290 -37.85 -10.06 15.24
N THR A 291 -38.69 -9.21 14.63
CA THR A 291 -38.41 -8.61 13.33
C THR A 291 -37.20 -7.67 13.45
N HIS A 292 -36.20 -7.87 12.61
CA HIS A 292 -34.99 -7.06 12.60
C HIS A 292 -34.40 -6.99 11.19
N ASN A 293 -33.63 -5.93 10.96
CA ASN A 293 -32.86 -5.75 9.73
C ASN A 293 -31.36 -5.91 10.02
N VAL A 294 -30.60 -6.46 9.08
CA VAL A 294 -29.15 -6.63 9.21
C VAL A 294 -28.45 -5.84 8.10
N LEU A 295 -27.51 -4.98 8.48
CA LEU A 295 -26.71 -4.16 7.59
C LEU A 295 -25.28 -4.72 7.53
N ASN A 296 -24.91 -5.30 6.39
CA ASN A 296 -23.62 -5.99 6.18
C ASN A 296 -22.64 -5.20 5.27
N ALA A 297 -22.89 -3.90 5.05
CA ALA A 297 -22.13 -3.01 4.17
C ALA A 297 -22.04 -3.45 2.68
N LYS A 298 -22.83 -4.44 2.24
CA LYS A 298 -22.78 -5.03 0.88
C LYS A 298 -23.58 -4.22 -0.16
N GLN A 299 -24.61 -3.46 0.25
CA GLN A 299 -25.50 -2.74 -0.68
C GLN A 299 -25.88 -1.36 -0.12
N HIS A 300 -25.02 -0.36 -0.33
CA HIS A 300 -25.16 0.98 0.25
C HIS A 300 -26.51 1.67 -0.02
N ALA A 301 -27.09 1.51 -1.21
CA ALA A 301 -28.37 2.13 -1.56
C ALA A 301 -29.55 1.56 -0.74
N LYS A 302 -29.59 0.24 -0.54
CA LYS A 302 -30.63 -0.40 0.29
C LYS A 302 -30.38 -0.15 1.78
N GLU A 303 -29.12 -0.07 2.19
CA GLU A 303 -28.74 0.23 3.56
C GLU A 303 -29.20 1.61 4.00
N ALA A 304 -29.08 2.64 3.14
CA ALA A 304 -29.56 3.98 3.45
C ALA A 304 -31.06 4.01 3.76
N GLN A 305 -31.86 3.26 3.00
CA GLN A 305 -33.30 3.14 3.24
C GLN A 305 -33.60 2.45 4.58
N VAL A 306 -32.92 1.34 4.87
CA VAL A 306 -33.08 0.62 6.14
C VAL A 306 -32.65 1.48 7.34
N VAL A 307 -31.59 2.28 7.20
CA VAL A 307 -31.11 3.19 8.26
C VAL A 307 -32.09 4.34 8.49
N ALA A 308 -32.75 4.85 7.44
CA ALA A 308 -33.78 5.87 7.57
C ALA A 308 -35.00 5.36 8.36
N GLU A 309 -35.36 4.09 8.19
CA GLU A 309 -36.45 3.42 8.91
C GLU A 309 -36.05 2.95 10.32
N ALA A 310 -34.75 2.89 10.64
CA ALA A 310 -34.24 2.41 11.92
C ALA A 310 -34.65 3.26 13.13
N GLY A 311 -35.11 4.50 12.91
CA GLY A 311 -35.58 5.40 13.95
C GLY A 311 -37.08 5.31 14.26
N LEU A 312 -37.80 4.37 13.65
CA LEU A 312 -39.24 4.15 13.88
C LEU A 312 -39.51 3.32 15.15
N ASP A 313 -40.74 3.43 15.66
CA ASP A 313 -41.18 2.72 16.86
C ASP A 313 -40.92 1.20 16.77
N GLY A 314 -40.30 0.64 17.81
CA GLY A 314 -40.00 -0.79 17.91
C GLY A 314 -39.05 -1.37 16.85
N ALA A 315 -38.40 -0.53 16.02
CA ALA A 315 -37.48 -0.97 14.99
C ALA A 315 -36.17 -1.53 15.60
N VAL A 316 -35.75 -2.71 15.15
CA VAL A 316 -34.49 -3.34 15.56
C VAL A 316 -33.58 -3.46 14.34
N THR A 317 -32.42 -2.80 14.40
CA THR A 317 -31.44 -2.81 13.32
C THR A 317 -30.10 -3.30 13.85
N ILE A 318 -29.53 -4.32 13.20
CA ILE A 318 -28.18 -4.81 13.46
C ILE A 318 -27.26 -4.23 12.40
N ALA A 319 -26.16 -3.61 12.84
CA ALA A 319 -25.13 -3.06 11.97
C ALA A 319 -23.79 -3.75 12.23
N THR A 320 -23.21 -4.35 11.19
CA THR A 320 -21.83 -4.83 11.22
C THR A 320 -20.89 -3.62 11.16
N ASN A 321 -19.99 -3.51 12.13
CA ASN A 321 -19.07 -2.39 12.33
C ASN A 321 -19.79 -1.04 12.26
N MET A 322 -19.58 -0.33 11.15
CA MET A 322 -20.16 0.99 10.89
C MET A 322 -21.02 1.01 9.63
N ALA A 323 -21.69 -0.10 9.29
CA ALA A 323 -22.68 -0.11 8.22
C ALA A 323 -23.74 0.99 8.45
N GLY A 324 -24.15 1.67 7.37
CA GLY A 324 -25.00 2.86 7.47
C GLY A 324 -24.27 4.15 7.87
N ARG A 325 -22.94 4.22 7.73
CA ARG A 325 -22.17 5.48 7.86
C ARG A 325 -22.58 6.52 6.82
N GLY A 326 -22.63 7.78 7.24
CA GLY A 326 -23.08 8.90 6.41
C GLY A 326 -24.59 9.13 6.39
N THR A 327 -25.42 8.15 6.75
CA THR A 327 -26.89 8.32 6.83
C THR A 327 -27.33 8.70 8.25
N ASP A 328 -28.21 9.69 8.36
CA ASP A 328 -28.78 10.17 9.61
C ASP A 328 -30.00 9.34 10.03
N ILE A 329 -30.07 8.96 11.31
CA ILE A 329 -31.21 8.21 11.87
C ILE A 329 -32.12 9.23 12.54
N LYS A 330 -33.23 9.56 11.88
CA LYS A 330 -34.24 10.48 12.41
C LYS A 330 -35.25 9.72 13.25
N LEU A 331 -35.60 10.25 14.42
CA LEU A 331 -36.59 9.64 15.29
C LEU A 331 -38.00 9.82 14.71
N GLY A 332 -38.76 8.73 14.64
CA GLY A 332 -40.16 8.72 14.25
C GLY A 332 -41.08 9.36 15.30
N PRO A 333 -42.39 9.50 14.98
CA PRO A 333 -43.38 10.03 15.92
C PRO A 333 -43.48 9.13 17.17
N GLY A 334 -43.60 9.73 18.36
CA GLY A 334 -43.70 9.02 19.66
C GLY A 334 -42.37 8.51 20.25
N VAL A 335 -41.32 8.33 19.42
CA VAL A 335 -40.03 7.77 19.85
C VAL A 335 -39.28 8.66 20.85
N LYS A 336 -39.41 9.98 20.74
CA LYS A 336 -38.75 10.93 21.68
C LYS A 336 -39.28 10.74 23.10
N GLU A 337 -40.58 10.53 23.25
CA GLU A 337 -41.25 10.32 24.54
C GLU A 337 -40.90 8.96 25.14
N ALA A 338 -40.72 7.94 24.30
CA ALA A 338 -40.24 6.62 24.70
C ALA A 338 -38.77 6.60 25.18
N GLY A 339 -38.04 7.72 25.08
CA GLY A 339 -36.63 7.82 25.50
C GLY A 339 -35.61 7.78 24.36
N GLY A 340 -36.08 7.87 23.10
CA GLY A 340 -35.24 7.99 21.91
C GLY A 340 -34.47 6.73 21.54
N LEU A 341 -33.57 6.86 20.55
CA LEU A 341 -32.78 5.76 20.00
C LEU A 341 -31.85 5.14 21.05
N ALA A 342 -31.97 3.83 21.24
CA ALA A 342 -31.07 3.05 22.08
C ALA A 342 -29.96 2.41 21.22
N ILE A 343 -28.71 2.60 21.63
CA ILE A 343 -27.53 1.99 21.01
C ILE A 343 -27.04 0.85 21.91
N ILE A 344 -26.89 -0.33 21.33
CA ILE A 344 -26.30 -1.49 21.98
C ILE A 344 -25.01 -1.87 21.24
N GLY A 345 -23.87 -1.76 21.92
CA GLY A 345 -22.62 -2.35 21.42
C GLY A 345 -22.50 -3.79 21.94
N THR A 346 -22.40 -4.77 21.06
CA THR A 346 -22.23 -6.18 21.49
C THR A 346 -20.81 -6.48 21.95
N GLU A 347 -19.86 -5.62 21.58
CA GLU A 347 -18.43 -5.70 21.89
C GLU A 347 -17.83 -4.29 21.87
N ARG A 348 -16.58 -4.19 22.32
CA ARG A 348 -15.76 -2.98 22.23
C ARG A 348 -14.83 -3.12 21.03
N HIS A 349 -14.78 -2.11 20.18
CA HIS A 349 -13.83 -2.10 19.06
C HIS A 349 -12.40 -1.87 19.57
N GLU A 350 -11.42 -2.15 18.72
CA GLU A 350 -10.01 -1.85 19.01
C GLU A 350 -9.77 -0.35 19.24
N SER A 351 -10.52 0.50 18.53
CA SER A 351 -10.44 1.95 18.67
C SER A 351 -11.66 2.54 19.39
N ARG A 352 -11.39 3.39 20.38
CA ARG A 352 -12.36 4.23 21.10
C ARG A 352 -13.09 5.17 20.15
N ARG A 353 -12.45 5.58 19.06
CA ARG A 353 -13.04 6.44 18.03
C ARG A 353 -14.26 5.77 17.39
N VAL A 354 -14.18 4.48 17.07
CA VAL A 354 -15.26 3.70 16.45
C VAL A 354 -16.42 3.51 17.43
N ASP A 355 -16.12 3.17 18.69
CA ASP A 355 -17.14 3.11 19.74
C ASP A 355 -17.86 4.44 19.94
N ARG A 356 -17.13 5.57 19.93
CA ARG A 356 -17.72 6.91 20.02
C ARG A 356 -18.59 7.25 18.81
N GLN A 357 -18.24 6.77 17.62
CA GLN A 357 -19.06 6.93 16.42
C GLN A 357 -20.36 6.13 16.52
N LEU A 358 -20.31 4.90 17.06
CA LEU A 358 -21.49 4.09 17.33
C LEU A 358 -22.41 4.80 18.34
N ARG A 359 -21.86 5.31 19.46
CA ARG A 359 -22.61 6.12 20.43
C ARG A 359 -23.23 7.37 19.80
N GLY A 360 -22.47 8.04 18.94
CA GLY A 360 -22.87 9.25 18.22
C GLY A 360 -24.01 9.05 17.20
N ARG A 361 -24.48 7.82 17.00
CA ARG A 361 -25.71 7.54 16.25
C ARG A 361 -26.96 7.95 17.01
N SER A 362 -26.90 8.01 18.35
CA SER A 362 -27.98 8.46 19.21
C SER A 362 -27.71 9.85 19.80
N GLY A 363 -28.78 10.54 20.19
CA GLY A 363 -28.74 11.86 20.81
C GLY A 363 -28.42 13.02 19.86
N ARG A 364 -28.80 12.89 18.57
CA ARG A 364 -28.54 13.92 17.56
C ARG A 364 -29.40 15.14 17.79
N GLN A 365 -28.84 16.34 17.58
CA GLN A 365 -29.53 17.63 17.75
C GLN A 365 -30.24 17.78 19.11
N GLY A 366 -29.70 17.19 20.18
CA GLY A 366 -30.29 17.26 21.53
C GLY A 366 -31.45 16.31 21.76
N ASP A 367 -31.68 15.34 20.87
CA ASP A 367 -32.67 14.28 21.07
C ASP A 367 -32.31 13.40 22.29
N PRO A 368 -33.31 12.81 22.97
CA PRO A 368 -33.07 11.82 24.00
C PRO A 368 -32.48 10.53 23.38
N GLY A 369 -31.76 9.77 24.19
CA GLY A 369 -31.16 8.53 23.73
C GLY A 369 -30.30 7.88 24.80
N SER A 370 -29.96 6.61 24.59
CA SER A 370 -29.13 5.86 25.52
C SER A 370 -28.11 5.00 24.80
N THR A 371 -26.94 4.77 25.41
CA THR A 371 -25.94 3.85 24.89
C THR A 371 -25.50 2.87 25.96
N GLN A 372 -25.35 1.60 25.59
CA GLN A 372 -24.97 0.51 26.47
C GLN A 372 -24.04 -0.44 25.73
N PHE A 373 -22.89 -0.75 26.30
CA PHE A 373 -21.98 -1.78 25.76
C PHE A 373 -22.06 -3.05 26.61
N PHE A 374 -21.95 -4.18 25.94
CA PHE A 374 -21.87 -5.52 26.51
C PHE A 374 -20.50 -6.10 26.13
N VAL A 375 -19.78 -6.67 27.09
CA VAL A 375 -18.42 -7.18 26.88
C VAL A 375 -18.29 -8.53 27.58
N ALA A 376 -17.68 -9.52 26.93
CA ALA A 376 -17.29 -10.77 27.57
C ALA A 376 -15.76 -10.84 27.73
N LEU A 377 -15.28 -11.57 28.75
CA LEU A 377 -13.84 -11.83 28.91
C LEU A 377 -13.23 -12.64 27.76
N GLU A 378 -14.08 -13.38 27.04
CA GLU A 378 -13.74 -14.18 25.85
C GLU A 378 -13.70 -13.36 24.55
N ASP A 379 -14.09 -12.09 24.58
CA ASP A 379 -14.05 -11.23 23.39
C ASP A 379 -12.60 -10.93 22.98
N ASP A 380 -12.37 -10.67 21.69
CA ASP A 380 -11.02 -10.62 21.12
C ASP A 380 -10.16 -9.52 21.75
N LEU A 381 -10.75 -8.35 22.00
CA LEU A 381 -10.11 -7.27 22.75
C LEU A 381 -9.67 -7.73 24.15
N MET A 382 -10.48 -8.53 24.85
CA MET A 382 -10.15 -8.98 26.21
C MET A 382 -9.12 -10.11 26.20
N ARG A 383 -9.15 -10.99 25.20
CA ARG A 383 -8.14 -12.03 24.99
C ARG A 383 -6.74 -11.45 24.80
N MET A 384 -6.62 -10.35 24.06
CA MET A 384 -5.33 -9.67 23.85
C MET A 384 -4.70 -9.12 25.14
N PHE A 385 -5.47 -8.92 26.22
CA PHE A 385 -5.02 -8.21 27.43
C PHE A 385 -4.99 -9.05 28.72
N GLY A 386 -4.71 -10.35 28.60
CA GLY A 386 -4.48 -11.20 29.76
C GLY A 386 -5.75 -11.49 30.55
N SER A 387 -6.82 -11.85 29.83
CA SER A 387 -8.13 -12.27 30.34
C SER A 387 -8.01 -13.28 31.49
N GLU A 388 -7.00 -14.16 31.49
CA GLU A 388 -6.75 -15.13 32.54
C GLU A 388 -6.51 -14.52 33.94
N ARG A 389 -5.83 -13.38 34.03
CA ARG A 389 -5.59 -12.73 35.33
C ARG A 389 -6.87 -12.14 35.89
N ILE A 390 -7.67 -11.53 35.03
CA ILE A 390 -8.96 -10.93 35.38
C ILE A 390 -9.96 -12.04 35.74
N ALA A 391 -10.01 -13.12 34.95
CA ALA A 391 -10.83 -14.29 35.22
C ALA A 391 -10.48 -14.94 36.57
N LYS A 392 -9.20 -15.12 36.90
CA LYS A 392 -8.76 -15.65 38.21
C LYS A 392 -9.18 -14.77 39.38
N VAL A 393 -9.11 -13.44 39.23
CA VAL A 393 -9.58 -12.49 40.26
C VAL A 393 -11.10 -12.58 40.40
N MET A 394 -11.83 -12.78 39.30
CA MET A 394 -13.28 -12.94 39.32
C MET A 394 -13.73 -14.24 39.98
N ASP A 395 -13.04 -15.34 39.68
CA ASP A 395 -13.27 -16.65 40.33
C ASP A 395 -12.96 -16.57 41.83
N PHE A 396 -11.90 -15.84 42.22
CA PHE A 396 -11.54 -15.61 43.63
C PHE A 396 -12.55 -14.71 44.35
N ALA A 397 -13.11 -13.71 43.66
CA ALA A 397 -14.12 -12.80 44.20
C ALA A 397 -15.54 -13.41 44.27
N GLY A 398 -15.73 -14.64 43.79
CA GLY A 398 -16.98 -15.40 43.93
C GLY A 398 -18.10 -15.02 42.97
N TYR A 399 -17.79 -14.33 41.86
CA TYR A 399 -18.77 -14.06 40.81
C TYR A 399 -19.19 -15.37 40.13
N LYS A 400 -20.50 -15.60 40.04
CA LYS A 400 -21.07 -16.81 39.44
C LYS A 400 -21.40 -16.58 37.96
N GLU A 401 -21.55 -17.68 37.22
CA GLU A 401 -22.11 -17.65 35.87
C GLU A 401 -23.49 -16.98 35.90
N GLY A 402 -23.66 -15.93 35.08
CA GLY A 402 -24.84 -15.06 35.03
C GLY A 402 -24.75 -13.73 35.78
N ASP A 403 -23.72 -13.49 36.60
CA ASP A 403 -23.57 -12.21 37.31
C ASP A 403 -23.09 -11.10 36.35
N VAL A 404 -23.82 -9.98 36.33
CA VAL A 404 -23.41 -8.79 35.55
C VAL A 404 -22.45 -7.96 36.39
N ILE A 405 -21.25 -7.74 35.88
CA ILE A 405 -20.30 -6.84 36.53
C ILE A 405 -20.41 -5.45 35.93
N GLN A 406 -20.83 -4.50 36.75
CA GLN A 406 -20.81 -3.07 36.44
C GLN A 406 -19.91 -2.36 37.44
N HIS A 407 -18.61 -2.31 37.15
CA HIS A 407 -17.66 -1.61 38.01
C HIS A 407 -16.75 -0.70 37.19
N SER A 408 -16.63 0.56 37.63
CA SER A 408 -15.86 1.60 36.95
C SER A 408 -14.37 1.22 36.73
N MET A 409 -13.81 0.39 37.61
CA MET A 409 -12.45 -0.14 37.46
C MET A 409 -12.27 -1.06 36.26
N ILE A 410 -13.28 -1.86 35.90
CA ILE A 410 -13.22 -2.77 34.75
C ILE A 410 -13.38 -1.96 33.47
N THR A 411 -14.34 -1.03 33.41
CA THR A 411 -14.49 -0.11 32.28
C THR A 411 -13.19 0.67 32.00
N LYS A 412 -12.54 1.21 33.04
CA LYS A 412 -11.22 1.88 32.89
C LYS A 412 -10.12 0.93 32.42
N SER A 413 -10.17 -0.35 32.80
CA SER A 413 -9.20 -1.35 32.33
C SER A 413 -9.38 -1.65 30.84
N ILE A 414 -10.63 -1.73 30.37
CA ILE A 414 -10.96 -1.88 28.94
C ILE A 414 -10.50 -0.66 28.14
N GLU A 415 -10.74 0.56 28.63
CA GLU A 415 -10.26 1.78 27.96
C GLU A 415 -8.73 1.84 27.86
N ARG A 416 -8.00 1.33 28.87
CA ARG A 416 -6.53 1.19 28.80
C ARG A 416 -6.10 0.17 27.76
N ALA A 417 -6.82 -0.94 27.64
CA ALA A 417 -6.57 -1.93 26.61
C ALA A 417 -6.75 -1.32 25.21
N GLN A 418 -7.88 -0.66 24.95
CA GLN A 418 -8.11 0.04 23.67
C GLN A 418 -7.03 1.07 23.38
N ARG A 419 -6.65 1.91 24.36
CA ARG A 419 -5.57 2.90 24.17
C ARG A 419 -4.24 2.26 23.78
N LYS A 420 -3.92 1.08 24.35
CA LYS A 420 -2.69 0.36 23.99
C LYS A 420 -2.76 -0.25 22.59
N VAL A 421 -3.92 -0.71 22.13
CA VAL A 421 -4.11 -1.14 20.72
C VAL A 421 -3.99 0.06 19.78
N GLU A 422 -4.62 1.19 20.11
CA GLU A 422 -4.49 2.44 19.34
C GLU A 422 -3.03 2.91 19.22
N GLU A 423 -2.27 2.87 20.32
CA GLU A 423 -0.84 3.19 20.33
C GLU A 423 -0.02 2.23 19.45
N ASN A 424 -0.35 0.93 19.45
CA ASN A 424 0.29 -0.05 18.58
C ASN A 424 -0.02 0.22 17.09
N ASN A 425 -1.30 0.44 16.76
CA ASN A 425 -1.74 0.75 15.40
C ASN A 425 -1.17 2.09 14.91
N PHE A 426 -1.02 3.08 15.79
CA PHE A 426 -0.28 4.30 15.50
C PHE A 426 1.19 4.01 15.20
N GLY A 427 1.86 3.16 15.99
CA GLY A 427 3.23 2.73 15.75
C GLY A 427 3.42 2.07 14.38
N ILE A 428 2.51 1.17 13.99
CA ILE A 428 2.53 0.51 12.67
C ILE A 428 2.38 1.55 11.55
N ARG A 429 1.38 2.44 11.64
CA ARG A 429 1.14 3.48 10.63
C ARG A 429 2.29 4.48 10.54
N LYS A 430 2.87 4.88 11.67
CA LYS A 430 4.04 5.75 11.73
C LYS A 430 5.22 5.10 11.04
N ARG A 431 5.50 3.83 11.33
CA ARG A 431 6.58 3.08 10.67
C ARG A 431 6.33 3.02 9.17
N LEU A 432 5.12 2.65 8.72
CA LEU A 432 4.76 2.64 7.29
C LEU A 432 5.01 4.00 6.61
N LEU A 433 4.64 5.10 7.25
CA LEU A 433 4.91 6.45 6.77
C LEU A 433 6.41 6.76 6.68
N GLU A 434 7.22 6.33 7.65
CA GLU A 434 8.67 6.56 7.65
C GLU A 434 9.37 5.84 6.49
N TYR A 435 8.92 4.64 6.10
CA TYR A 435 9.42 3.95 4.90
C TYR A 435 8.96 4.68 3.62
N ASP A 436 7.68 5.06 3.51
CA ASP A 436 7.18 5.78 2.33
C ASP A 436 7.77 7.20 2.22
N ASP A 437 8.16 7.85 3.31
CA ASP A 437 8.82 9.16 3.27
C ASP A 437 10.20 9.10 2.59
N VAL A 438 10.91 7.97 2.69
CA VAL A 438 12.15 7.72 1.92
C VAL A 438 11.82 7.63 0.43
N MET A 439 10.82 6.82 0.09
CA MET A 439 10.34 6.67 -1.29
C MET A 439 9.79 7.97 -1.86
N ASN A 440 9.11 8.78 -1.06
CA ASN A 440 8.51 10.03 -1.50
C ASN A 440 9.57 11.08 -1.91
N LYS A 441 10.72 11.10 -1.22
CA LYS A 441 11.86 11.95 -1.63
C LYS A 441 12.41 11.53 -3.00
N GLN A 442 12.62 10.23 -3.20
CA GLN A 442 13.07 9.68 -4.49
C GLN A 442 12.05 9.94 -5.59
N ARG A 443 10.77 9.68 -5.32
CA ARG A 443 9.62 9.94 -6.20
C ARG A 443 9.57 11.40 -6.64
N THR A 444 9.80 12.34 -5.74
CA THR A 444 9.80 13.78 -6.06
C THR A 444 10.85 14.11 -7.11
N VAL A 445 12.07 13.56 -6.98
CA VAL A 445 13.15 13.78 -7.94
C VAL A 445 12.81 13.16 -9.30
N ILE A 446 12.40 11.89 -9.31
CA ILE A 446 12.09 11.17 -10.54
C ILE A 446 10.87 11.77 -11.25
N TYR A 447 9.81 12.11 -10.52
CA TYR A 447 8.62 12.71 -11.11
C TYR A 447 8.89 14.11 -11.65
N THR A 448 9.82 14.85 -11.05
CA THR A 448 10.27 16.14 -11.60
C THR A 448 11.01 15.93 -12.93
N LYS A 449 11.98 15.00 -12.99
CA LYS A 449 12.69 14.68 -14.24
C LYS A 449 11.76 14.13 -15.32
N ARG A 450 10.84 13.24 -14.94
CA ARG A 450 9.81 12.67 -15.82
C ARG A 450 8.89 13.77 -16.38
N LYS A 451 8.47 14.71 -15.54
CA LYS A 451 7.68 15.88 -15.97
C LYS A 451 8.47 16.76 -16.95
N ASN A 452 9.75 17.01 -16.69
CA ASN A 452 10.62 17.77 -17.58
C ASN A 452 10.75 17.09 -18.96
N ALA A 453 10.90 15.76 -19.02
CA ALA A 453 10.93 15.00 -20.27
C ALA A 453 9.59 15.02 -21.01
N LEU A 454 8.46 14.86 -20.30
CA LEU A 454 7.12 14.89 -20.89
C LEU A 454 6.80 16.23 -21.54
N PHE A 455 7.06 17.34 -20.85
CA PHE A 455 6.69 18.69 -21.31
C PHE A 455 7.83 19.47 -21.98
N GLY A 456 9.05 18.90 -22.04
CA GLY A 456 10.24 19.54 -22.61
C GLY A 456 10.82 20.69 -21.77
N GLN A 457 10.19 21.05 -20.65
CA GLN A 457 10.65 22.15 -19.80
C GLN A 457 11.90 21.73 -19.02
N ARG A 458 13.00 22.48 -19.17
CA ARG A 458 14.29 22.22 -18.48
C ARG A 458 14.98 20.88 -18.81
N LEU A 459 14.48 20.13 -19.80
CA LEU A 459 15.10 18.86 -20.21
C LEU A 459 16.56 19.05 -20.66
N ALA A 460 16.85 20.11 -21.41
CA ALA A 460 18.23 20.42 -21.81
C ALA A 460 19.18 20.54 -20.61
N LEU A 461 18.72 21.10 -19.49
CA LEU A 461 19.50 21.21 -18.25
C LEU A 461 19.63 19.86 -17.54
N ASP A 462 18.60 19.01 -17.59
CA ASP A 462 18.70 17.64 -17.05
C ASP A 462 19.72 16.80 -17.83
N ILE A 463 19.73 16.91 -19.16
CA ILE A 463 20.69 16.22 -20.04
C ILE A 463 22.10 16.77 -19.83
N ASP A 464 22.26 18.09 -19.79
CA ASP A 464 23.55 18.75 -19.54
C ASP A 464 24.19 18.28 -18.22
N ASN A 465 23.40 18.25 -17.15
CA ASN A 465 23.82 17.69 -15.87
C ASN A 465 24.16 16.19 -15.97
N ALA A 466 23.44 15.42 -16.79
CA ALA A 466 23.76 14.01 -17.02
C ALA A 466 25.14 13.84 -17.69
N PHE A 467 25.47 14.65 -18.69
CA PHE A 467 26.80 14.68 -19.31
C PHE A 467 27.89 14.98 -18.29
N TYR A 468 27.70 16.00 -17.45
CA TYR A 468 28.66 16.35 -16.40
C TYR A 468 28.84 15.21 -15.39
N ASN A 469 27.76 14.61 -14.91
CA ASN A 469 27.80 13.51 -13.95
C ASN A 469 28.50 12.27 -14.53
N VAL A 470 28.25 11.93 -15.80
CA VAL A 470 28.91 10.80 -16.47
C VAL A 470 30.41 11.09 -16.62
N ALA A 471 30.79 12.30 -17.04
CA ALA A 471 32.20 12.69 -17.15
C ALA A 471 32.90 12.59 -15.79
N GLN A 472 32.27 13.11 -14.72
CA GLN A 472 32.79 13.03 -13.37
C GLN A 472 33.00 11.58 -12.92
N HIS A 473 31.99 10.73 -13.14
CA HIS A 473 32.04 9.32 -12.76
C HIS A 473 33.16 8.55 -13.48
N LEU A 474 33.40 8.84 -14.76
CA LEU A 474 34.49 8.23 -15.52
C LEU A 474 35.86 8.64 -14.98
N ILE A 475 36.06 9.93 -14.68
CA ILE A 475 37.33 10.44 -14.13
C ILE A 475 37.62 9.86 -12.73
N ILE A 476 36.59 9.72 -11.88
CA ILE A 476 36.76 9.19 -10.53
C ILE A 476 37.09 7.69 -10.54
N ASN A 477 36.42 6.91 -11.41
CA ASN A 477 36.54 5.45 -11.39
C ASN A 477 37.74 4.92 -12.17
N TYR A 478 38.15 5.58 -13.25
CA TYR A 478 39.26 5.13 -14.09
C TYR A 478 40.53 5.94 -13.83
N LYS A 479 41.47 5.34 -13.09
CA LYS A 479 42.80 5.91 -12.84
C LYS A 479 43.84 5.47 -13.90
N ASP A 480 43.50 4.47 -14.69
CA ASP A 480 44.28 3.99 -15.81
C ASP A 480 43.85 4.68 -17.12
N PHE A 481 44.84 5.09 -17.92
CA PHE A 481 44.57 5.85 -19.14
C PHE A 481 43.82 5.04 -20.19
N GLU A 482 44.17 3.77 -20.38
CA GLU A 482 43.49 2.90 -21.35
C GLU A 482 42.04 2.60 -20.95
N GLY A 483 41.77 2.33 -19.67
CA GLY A 483 40.41 2.18 -19.15
C GLY A 483 39.57 3.44 -19.34
N LEU A 484 40.11 4.62 -19.02
CA LEU A 484 39.41 5.89 -19.25
C LEU A 484 39.12 6.13 -20.73
N ARG A 485 40.11 5.85 -21.60
CA ARG A 485 39.96 6.01 -23.05
C ARG A 485 38.86 5.11 -23.61
N LEU A 486 38.89 3.82 -23.28
CA LEU A 486 37.87 2.85 -23.68
C LEU A 486 36.50 3.25 -23.15
N ALA A 487 36.41 3.65 -21.88
CA ALA A 487 35.15 4.08 -21.29
C ALA A 487 34.61 5.36 -21.94
N THR A 488 35.47 6.30 -22.34
CA THR A 488 35.07 7.52 -23.06
C THR A 488 34.49 7.18 -24.43
N ILE A 489 35.13 6.26 -25.16
CA ILE A 489 34.63 5.79 -26.46
C ILE A 489 33.26 5.14 -26.30
N VAL A 490 33.10 4.22 -25.32
CA VAL A 490 31.85 3.50 -25.10
C VAL A 490 30.70 4.42 -24.67
N ASN A 491 30.96 5.43 -23.83
CA ASN A 491 29.89 6.28 -23.31
C ASN A 491 29.60 7.50 -24.20
N PHE A 492 30.63 8.13 -24.76
CA PHE A 492 30.49 9.38 -25.51
C PHE A 492 30.77 9.27 -27.01
N GLY A 493 31.33 8.15 -27.49
CA GLY A 493 31.58 7.92 -28.91
C GLY A 493 32.79 8.64 -29.49
N PHE A 494 33.75 9.07 -28.66
CA PHE A 494 34.97 9.74 -29.12
C PHE A 494 36.21 9.36 -28.28
N ASP A 495 37.40 9.63 -28.83
CA ASP A 495 38.68 9.46 -28.13
C ASP A 495 39.09 10.78 -27.46
N THR A 496 39.40 10.74 -26.16
CA THR A 496 39.68 11.96 -25.38
C THR A 496 41.05 12.55 -25.69
N THR A 497 41.17 13.87 -25.58
CA THR A 497 42.48 14.55 -25.69
C THR A 497 43.27 14.56 -24.38
N ILE A 498 42.68 14.07 -23.28
CA ILE A 498 43.37 13.94 -22.00
C ILE A 498 44.55 12.99 -22.16
N THR A 499 45.74 13.37 -21.68
CA THR A 499 46.92 12.51 -21.76
C THR A 499 47.12 11.70 -20.48
N SER A 500 47.86 10.59 -20.56
CA SER A 500 48.20 9.78 -19.36
C SER A 500 48.95 10.58 -18.29
N GLU A 501 49.68 11.63 -18.66
CA GLU A 501 50.36 12.50 -17.70
C GLU A 501 49.38 13.47 -17.02
N GLU A 502 48.45 14.04 -17.78
CA GLU A 502 47.40 14.91 -17.26
C GLU A 502 46.51 14.17 -16.27
N LEU A 503 46.16 12.90 -16.56
CA LEU A 503 45.34 12.07 -15.68
C LEU A 503 45.96 11.85 -14.29
N LYS A 504 47.29 11.79 -14.20
CA LYS A 504 48.00 11.52 -12.94
C LYS A 504 48.35 12.79 -12.15
N LYS A 505 48.60 13.90 -12.85
CA LYS A 505 49.12 15.15 -12.23
C LYS A 505 48.04 16.19 -11.97
N THR A 506 46.91 16.13 -12.67
CA THR A 506 45.87 17.18 -12.63
C THR A 506 44.79 16.84 -11.60
N ASN A 507 44.10 17.87 -11.12
CA ASN A 507 42.94 17.71 -10.24
C ASN A 507 41.74 17.11 -10.99
N GLU A 508 41.05 16.16 -10.36
CA GLU A 508 39.86 15.46 -10.88
C GLU A 508 38.77 16.43 -11.38
N ASN A 509 38.54 17.56 -10.70
CA ASN A 509 37.52 18.53 -11.12
C ASN A 509 37.85 19.21 -12.46
N ILE A 510 39.13 19.53 -12.67
CA ILE A 510 39.58 20.19 -13.91
C ILE A 510 39.51 19.21 -15.08
N LEU A 511 39.87 17.93 -14.83
CA LEU A 511 39.74 16.87 -15.82
C LEU A 511 38.28 16.59 -16.17
N THR A 512 37.40 16.61 -15.17
CA THR A 512 35.94 16.49 -15.36
C THR A 512 35.42 17.60 -16.27
N ASP A 513 35.75 18.86 -16.00
CA ASP A 513 35.34 20.00 -16.84
C ASP A 513 35.85 19.88 -18.29
N LYS A 514 37.09 19.40 -18.47
CA LYS A 514 37.68 19.20 -19.80
C LYS A 514 36.92 18.10 -20.56
N LEU A 515 36.73 16.93 -19.94
CA LEU A 515 36.02 15.81 -20.56
C LEU A 515 34.56 16.15 -20.87
N TYR A 516 33.89 16.86 -19.96
CA TYR A 516 32.52 17.33 -20.17
C TYR A 516 32.41 18.27 -21.39
N LYS A 517 33.33 19.22 -21.56
CA LYS A 517 33.33 20.10 -22.74
C LYS A 517 33.54 19.33 -24.04
N GLU A 518 34.50 18.41 -24.06
CA GLU A 518 34.73 17.55 -25.22
C GLU A 518 33.48 16.73 -25.58
N ALA A 519 32.79 16.19 -24.56
CA ALA A 519 31.58 15.41 -24.74
C ALA A 519 30.40 16.24 -25.28
N ILE A 520 30.16 17.45 -24.74
CA ILE A 520 29.10 18.34 -25.23
C ILE A 520 29.38 18.80 -26.67
N GLU A 521 30.63 19.14 -27.00
CA GLU A 521 30.99 19.52 -28.36
C GLU A 521 30.77 18.38 -29.36
N ASN A 522 31.14 17.16 -28.98
CA ASN A 522 30.88 15.98 -29.80
C ASN A 522 29.37 15.72 -29.96
N TYR A 523 28.61 15.86 -28.87
CA TYR A 523 27.16 15.68 -28.90
C TYR A 523 26.47 16.72 -29.79
N GLN A 524 26.88 18.00 -29.74
CA GLN A 524 26.35 19.04 -30.61
C GLN A 524 26.61 18.74 -32.09
N ARG A 525 27.80 18.24 -32.43
CA ARG A 525 28.11 17.78 -33.79
C ARG A 525 27.18 16.64 -34.20
N LYS A 526 26.96 15.67 -33.30
CA LYS A 526 26.06 14.54 -33.54
C LYS A 526 24.62 14.97 -33.79
N LYS A 527 24.10 15.94 -33.02
CA LYS A 527 22.77 16.52 -33.26
C LYS A 527 22.63 17.08 -34.68
N GLN A 528 23.64 17.81 -35.15
CA GLN A 528 23.65 18.39 -36.49
C GLN A 528 23.72 17.31 -37.59
N GLU A 529 24.51 16.25 -37.39
CA GLU A 529 24.58 15.11 -38.31
C GLU A 529 23.22 14.40 -38.45
N ILE A 530 22.53 14.15 -37.33
CA ILE A 530 21.21 13.52 -37.33
C ILE A 530 20.19 14.40 -38.06
N ALA A 531 20.17 15.70 -37.77
CA ALA A 531 19.27 16.65 -38.43
C ALA A 531 19.51 16.70 -39.95
N THR A 532 20.79 16.77 -40.38
CA THR A 532 21.17 16.82 -41.80
C THR A 532 20.81 15.53 -42.53
N THR A 533 20.95 14.38 -41.88
CA THR A 533 20.62 13.06 -42.45
C THR A 533 19.11 12.86 -42.57
N ALA A 534 18.33 13.35 -41.60
CA ALA A 534 16.88 13.22 -41.60
C ALA A 534 16.20 14.15 -42.61
N LEU A 535 16.71 15.37 -42.81
CA LEU A 535 16.06 16.42 -43.62
C LEU A 535 15.64 15.98 -45.03
N PRO A 536 16.49 15.30 -45.84
CA PRO A 536 16.10 14.82 -47.16
C PRO A 536 14.93 13.83 -47.12
N VAL A 537 14.88 12.98 -46.09
CA VAL A 537 13.82 11.98 -45.91
C VAL A 537 12.48 12.68 -45.66
N PHE A 538 12.45 13.66 -44.76
CA PHE A 538 11.24 14.45 -44.49
C PHE A 538 10.78 15.25 -45.71
N LYS A 539 11.70 15.86 -46.46
CA LYS A 539 11.39 16.58 -47.70
C LYS A 539 10.81 15.63 -48.77
N ASN A 540 11.36 14.43 -48.92
CA ASN A 540 10.87 13.43 -49.86
C ASN A 540 9.47 12.91 -49.47
N ILE A 541 9.20 12.71 -48.19
CA ILE A 541 7.86 12.31 -47.71
C ILE A 541 6.84 13.41 -48.02
N ARG A 542 7.17 14.69 -47.77
CA ARG A 542 6.29 15.83 -48.06
C ARG A 542 5.98 15.97 -49.56
N THR A 543 6.96 15.70 -50.43
CA THR A 543 6.76 15.79 -51.88
C THR A 543 6.01 14.59 -52.46
N GLN A 544 6.20 13.38 -51.93
CA GLN A 544 5.57 12.16 -52.45
C GLN A 544 4.15 11.90 -51.92
N GLN A 545 3.87 12.20 -50.65
CA GLN A 545 2.62 11.80 -49.97
C GLN A 545 1.64 12.97 -49.69
N GLY A 546 2.00 14.20 -50.09
CA GLY A 546 1.12 15.37 -49.99
C GLY A 546 0.98 15.95 -48.57
N ALA A 547 0.09 16.94 -48.40
CA ALA A 547 -0.07 17.72 -47.15
C ALA A 547 -0.75 16.98 -45.98
N ASN A 548 -1.19 15.73 -46.18
CA ASN A 548 -2.10 15.04 -45.25
C ASN A 548 -1.40 14.34 -44.06
N ILE A 549 -0.07 14.29 -44.02
CA ILE A 549 0.68 13.64 -42.94
C ILE A 549 1.07 14.66 -41.88
N GLU A 550 0.50 14.54 -40.69
CA GLU A 550 0.84 15.40 -39.55
C GLU A 550 2.07 14.88 -38.79
N ASN A 551 2.14 13.57 -38.54
CA ASN A 551 3.17 12.94 -37.72
C ASN A 551 3.90 11.80 -38.44
N VAL A 552 5.20 11.72 -38.21
CA VAL A 552 6.10 10.74 -38.82
C VAL A 552 6.79 9.94 -37.71
N ALA A 553 6.81 8.62 -37.85
CA ALA A 553 7.53 7.73 -36.94
C ALA A 553 8.95 7.47 -37.49
N VAL A 554 9.96 7.98 -36.79
CA VAL A 554 11.38 7.80 -37.15
C VAL A 554 12.01 6.76 -36.24
N PRO A 555 12.57 5.66 -36.77
CA PRO A 555 13.33 4.72 -35.97
C PRO A 555 14.73 5.28 -35.67
N PHE A 556 15.14 5.18 -34.41
CA PHE A 556 16.50 5.45 -33.95
C PHE A 556 17.09 4.19 -33.35
N THR A 557 18.39 3.98 -33.55
CA THR A 557 19.14 2.85 -32.97
C THR A 557 20.53 3.28 -32.53
N ASP A 558 20.98 2.74 -31.40
CA ASP A 558 22.39 2.80 -30.94
C ASP A 558 23.14 1.50 -31.28
N GLY A 559 22.50 0.57 -32.00
CA GLY A 559 23.00 -0.78 -32.32
C GLY A 559 22.51 -1.87 -31.36
N LYS A 560 22.02 -1.52 -30.17
CA LYS A 560 21.46 -2.45 -29.18
C LYS A 560 19.95 -2.26 -29.00
N LYS A 561 19.50 -1.01 -28.88
CA LYS A 561 18.12 -0.61 -28.62
C LYS A 561 17.56 0.13 -29.83
N THR A 562 16.32 -0.17 -30.19
CA THR A 562 15.58 0.55 -31.23
C THR A 562 14.42 1.31 -30.61
N LEU A 563 14.27 2.58 -30.97
CA LEU A 563 13.19 3.45 -30.49
C LEU A 563 12.47 4.06 -31.68
N GLN A 564 11.14 3.97 -31.71
CA GLN A 564 10.33 4.71 -32.67
C GLN A 564 9.88 6.02 -32.07
N VAL A 565 10.35 7.12 -32.65
CA VAL A 565 10.07 8.48 -32.21
C VAL A 565 9.02 9.09 -33.13
N LEU A 566 7.87 9.44 -32.56
CA LEU A 566 6.81 10.16 -33.28
C LEU A 566 7.12 11.66 -33.24
N THR A 567 7.30 12.29 -34.40
CA THR A 567 7.53 13.74 -34.50
C THR A 567 6.61 14.42 -35.51
N SER A 568 6.36 15.71 -35.31
CA SER A 568 5.56 16.54 -36.23
C SER A 568 6.33 16.82 -37.50
N MET A 569 5.71 16.55 -38.65
CA MET A 569 6.35 16.75 -39.94
C MET A 569 6.59 18.22 -40.25
N GLN A 570 5.67 19.09 -39.84
CA GLN A 570 5.76 20.52 -40.11
C GLN A 570 6.82 21.19 -39.25
N GLU A 571 6.81 20.95 -37.93
CA GLU A 571 7.81 21.51 -37.02
C GLU A 571 9.23 21.05 -37.36
N THR A 572 9.40 19.79 -37.77
CA THR A 572 10.71 19.27 -38.17
C THR A 572 11.25 19.96 -39.42
N LEU A 573 10.40 20.28 -40.40
CA LEU A 573 10.79 20.99 -41.61
C LEU A 573 11.09 22.48 -41.33
N ASP A 574 10.26 23.13 -40.52
CA ASP A 574 10.40 24.56 -40.18
C ASP A 574 11.66 24.83 -39.33
N THR A 575 12.07 23.85 -38.53
CA THR A 575 13.22 23.94 -37.61
C THR A 575 14.49 23.25 -38.15
N GLU A 576 14.53 22.95 -39.45
CA GLU A 576 15.67 22.29 -40.11
C GLU A 576 16.14 21.00 -39.40
N GLY A 577 15.22 20.21 -38.84
CA GLY A 577 15.51 18.93 -38.21
C GLY A 577 15.84 18.98 -36.71
N THR A 578 15.94 20.17 -36.10
CA THR A 578 16.22 20.30 -34.66
C THR A 578 15.08 19.78 -33.78
N ALA A 579 13.81 20.02 -34.16
CA ALA A 579 12.65 19.49 -33.43
C ALA A 579 12.62 17.95 -33.35
N LEU A 580 13.15 17.25 -34.36
CA LEU A 580 13.27 15.79 -34.34
C LEU A 580 14.22 15.33 -33.22
N VAL A 581 15.35 16.02 -33.07
CA VAL A 581 16.36 15.71 -32.04
C VAL A 581 15.82 15.99 -30.64
N ASP A 582 15.12 17.11 -30.45
CA ASP A 582 14.48 17.43 -29.16
C ASP A 582 13.39 16.38 -28.81
N THR A 583 12.66 15.89 -29.81
CA THR A 583 11.67 14.83 -29.62
C THR A 583 12.32 13.48 -29.30
N LEU A 584 13.48 13.19 -29.90
CA LEU A 584 14.32 12.04 -29.55
C LEU A 584 14.76 12.12 -28.09
N GLU A 585 15.35 13.24 -27.67
CA GLU A 585 15.80 13.48 -26.30
C GLU A 585 14.68 13.26 -25.28
N ARG A 586 13.49 13.79 -25.54
CA ARG A 586 12.32 13.61 -24.68
C ARG A 586 11.90 12.15 -24.54
N ASN A 587 11.74 11.47 -25.66
CA ASN A 587 11.21 10.10 -25.67
C ASN A 587 12.21 9.11 -25.07
N ILE A 588 13.51 9.21 -25.39
CA ILE A 588 14.51 8.31 -24.81
C ILE A 588 14.68 8.56 -23.32
N THR A 589 14.73 9.82 -22.89
CA THR A 589 14.86 10.17 -21.48
C THR A 589 13.68 9.63 -20.69
N LEU A 590 12.46 9.81 -21.20
CA LEU A 590 11.25 9.29 -20.56
C LEU A 590 11.26 7.75 -20.49
N ALA A 591 11.58 7.07 -21.59
CA ALA A 591 11.59 5.61 -21.64
C ALA A 591 12.62 5.01 -20.66
N LEU A 592 13.84 5.55 -20.63
CA LEU A 592 14.91 5.07 -19.74
C LEU A 592 14.61 5.38 -18.27
N ILE A 593 14.04 6.54 -17.96
CA ILE A 593 13.59 6.86 -16.59
C ILE A 593 12.49 5.88 -16.15
N ASP A 594 11.49 5.63 -17.00
CA ASP A 594 10.36 4.76 -16.65
C ASP A 594 10.82 3.31 -16.45
N ASP A 595 11.71 2.80 -17.31
CA ASP A 595 12.26 1.44 -17.17
C ASP A 595 13.10 1.29 -15.90
N ALA A 596 14.05 2.20 -15.65
CA ALA A 596 14.88 2.15 -14.45
C ALA A 596 14.07 2.34 -13.17
N TRP A 597 13.08 3.23 -13.18
CA TRP A 597 12.21 3.47 -12.02
C TRP A 597 11.35 2.25 -11.69
N LYS A 598 10.83 1.54 -12.70
CA LYS A 598 10.07 0.30 -12.51
C LYS A 598 10.92 -0.79 -11.85
N GLU A 599 12.18 -0.97 -12.26
CA GLU A 599 13.08 -1.94 -11.62
C GLU A 599 13.47 -1.49 -10.20
N HIS A 600 13.70 -0.19 -10.00
CA HIS A 600 13.98 0.35 -8.68
C HIS A 600 12.81 0.15 -7.71
N LEU A 601 11.55 0.34 -8.14
CA LEU A 601 10.38 0.05 -7.31
C LEU A 601 10.33 -1.41 -6.84
N ARG A 602 10.71 -2.37 -7.71
CA ARG A 602 10.82 -3.79 -7.32
C ARG A 602 11.92 -3.99 -6.28
N ALA A 603 13.13 -3.50 -6.55
CA ALA A 603 14.25 -3.60 -5.61
C ALA A 603 13.94 -2.97 -4.24
N MET A 604 13.15 -1.89 -4.22
CA MET A 604 12.71 -1.23 -2.99
C MET A 604 11.66 -2.03 -2.21
N ASP A 605 10.77 -2.76 -2.90
CA ASP A 605 9.82 -3.67 -2.27
C ASP A 605 10.57 -4.87 -1.64
N ASP A 606 11.54 -5.44 -2.35
CA ASP A 606 12.38 -6.54 -1.87
C ASP A 606 13.24 -6.11 -0.67
N LEU A 607 13.87 -4.94 -0.75
CA LEU A 607 14.67 -4.36 0.33
C LEU A 607 13.82 -4.15 1.60
N LYS A 608 12.56 -3.74 1.44
CA LYS A 608 11.66 -3.52 2.59
C LYS A 608 11.39 -4.81 3.37
N GLN A 609 11.33 -5.95 2.67
CA GLN A 609 11.16 -7.26 3.28
C GLN A 609 12.48 -7.76 3.89
N SER A 610 13.57 -7.71 3.13
CA SER A 610 14.88 -8.22 3.57
C SER A 610 15.38 -7.53 4.83
N VAL A 611 15.21 -6.20 4.94
CA VAL A 611 15.70 -5.40 6.06
C VAL A 611 14.99 -5.73 7.39
N GLN A 612 13.85 -6.44 7.38
CA GLN A 612 13.24 -6.93 8.63
C GLN A 612 14.15 -7.94 9.35
N THR A 613 14.94 -8.71 8.61
CA THR A 613 15.92 -9.65 9.19
C THR A 613 17.05 -8.96 9.94
N ALA A 614 17.36 -7.69 9.63
CA ALA A 614 18.37 -6.94 10.35
C ALA A 614 18.00 -6.67 11.83
N SER A 615 16.73 -6.86 12.20
CA SER A 615 16.30 -6.84 13.59
C SER A 615 16.98 -7.93 14.43
N TYR A 616 17.42 -9.04 13.83
CA TYR A 616 18.17 -10.09 14.52
C TYR A 616 19.58 -9.63 14.92
N GLU A 617 20.18 -8.68 14.17
CA GLU A 617 21.49 -8.09 14.47
C GLU A 617 21.43 -6.93 15.48
N GLN A 618 20.27 -6.66 16.09
CA GLN A 618 20.04 -5.52 17.00
C GLN A 618 20.30 -4.13 16.37
N LYS A 619 20.29 -4.03 15.05
CA LYS A 619 20.31 -2.76 14.32
C LYS A 619 18.89 -2.30 14.01
N ASP A 620 18.67 -0.99 13.89
CA ASP A 620 17.37 -0.46 13.47
C ASP A 620 17.15 -0.72 11.97
N PRO A 621 16.13 -1.52 11.59
CA PRO A 621 15.80 -1.79 10.20
C PRO A 621 15.57 -0.52 9.38
N LEU A 622 14.96 0.52 9.95
CA LEU A 622 14.68 1.75 9.21
C LEU A 622 15.96 2.49 8.79
N VAL A 623 17.01 2.43 9.61
CA VAL A 623 18.29 3.09 9.31
C VAL A 623 19.00 2.37 8.17
N ILE A 624 19.04 1.03 8.21
CA ILE A 624 19.61 0.21 7.14
C ILE A 624 18.82 0.43 5.84
N TYR A 625 17.50 0.40 5.92
CA TYR A 625 16.64 0.68 4.77
C TYR A 625 16.95 2.05 4.16
N LYS A 626 17.12 3.11 4.96
CA LYS A 626 17.47 4.44 4.45
C LYS A 626 18.82 4.48 3.73
N MET A 627 19.82 3.80 4.27
CA MET A 627 21.17 3.75 3.67
C MET A 627 21.15 2.96 2.36
N GLU A 628 20.61 1.75 2.37
CA GLU A 628 20.54 0.90 1.18
C GLU A 628 19.63 1.49 0.11
N ALA A 629 18.46 2.05 0.49
CA ALA A 629 17.57 2.73 -0.43
C ALA A 629 18.25 3.93 -1.12
N PHE A 630 19.09 4.66 -0.39
CA PHE A 630 19.85 5.78 -0.95
C PHE A 630 20.92 5.29 -1.93
N ASN A 631 21.63 4.21 -1.61
CA ASN A 631 22.63 3.61 -2.48
C ASN A 631 21.99 3.08 -3.78
N LEU A 632 20.91 2.30 -3.67
CA LEU A 632 20.14 1.81 -4.82
C LEU A 632 19.66 2.96 -5.70
N PHE A 633 19.10 4.01 -5.09
CA PHE A 633 18.62 5.17 -5.84
C PHE A 633 19.76 5.94 -6.52
N SER A 634 20.90 6.09 -5.85
CA SER A 634 22.07 6.79 -6.41
C SER A 634 22.64 6.01 -7.59
N ASN A 635 22.76 4.69 -7.47
CA ASN A 635 23.20 3.81 -8.55
C ASN A 635 22.23 3.85 -9.73
N MET A 636 20.93 3.68 -9.47
CA MET A 636 19.90 3.80 -10.50
C MET A 636 19.97 5.17 -11.21
N SER A 637 20.14 6.27 -10.46
CA SER A 637 20.25 7.60 -11.07
C SER A 637 21.52 7.76 -11.91
N ALA A 638 22.64 7.17 -11.49
CA ALA A 638 23.88 7.19 -12.26
C ALA A 638 23.74 6.36 -13.54
N ASP A 639 23.13 5.17 -13.46
CA ASP A 639 22.87 4.29 -14.60
C ASP A 639 21.92 4.93 -15.59
N VAL A 640 20.86 5.61 -15.13
CA VAL A 640 19.95 6.36 -15.99
C VAL A 640 20.70 7.46 -16.75
N ASN A 641 21.51 8.27 -16.06
CA ASN A 641 22.29 9.32 -16.71
C ASN A 641 23.25 8.74 -17.74
N LYS A 642 23.96 7.65 -17.39
CA LYS A 642 24.88 6.94 -18.29
C LYS A 642 24.16 6.41 -19.52
N ASN A 643 23.05 5.71 -19.35
CA ASN A 643 22.29 5.11 -20.44
C ASN A 643 21.68 6.16 -21.37
N ILE A 644 21.24 7.31 -20.83
CA ILE A 644 20.75 8.44 -21.64
C ILE A 644 21.89 8.98 -22.52
N VAL A 645 23.05 9.26 -21.91
CA VAL A 645 24.22 9.80 -22.62
C VAL A 645 24.75 8.81 -23.66
N GLU A 646 24.92 7.53 -23.30
CA GLU A 646 25.36 6.47 -24.21
C GLU A 646 24.46 6.40 -25.44
N PHE A 647 23.14 6.35 -25.23
CA PHE A 647 22.19 6.29 -26.34
C PHE A 647 22.24 7.55 -27.20
N LEU A 648 22.24 8.74 -26.59
CA LEU A 648 22.23 10.01 -27.32
C LEU A 648 23.50 10.22 -28.17
N CYS A 649 24.67 9.80 -27.68
CA CYS A 649 25.92 9.90 -28.42
C CYS A 649 26.03 8.87 -29.56
N HIS A 650 25.43 7.68 -29.42
CA HIS A 650 25.52 6.60 -30.41
C HIS A 650 24.29 6.49 -31.32
N ALA A 651 23.24 7.27 -31.07
CA ALA A 651 22.01 7.23 -31.84
C ALA A 651 22.25 7.55 -33.32
N ASN A 652 21.74 6.68 -34.19
CA ASN A 652 21.72 6.84 -35.63
C ASN A 652 20.35 6.45 -36.17
N ILE A 653 20.01 6.99 -37.35
CA ILE A 653 18.83 6.57 -38.11
C ILE A 653 19.27 5.42 -39.01
N PRO A 654 18.73 4.20 -38.86
CA PRO A 654 19.08 3.09 -39.72
C PRO A 654 18.58 3.35 -41.14
N VAL A 655 19.51 3.58 -42.07
CA VAL A 655 19.21 3.71 -43.50
C VAL A 655 19.20 2.30 -44.09
N SER A 656 18.08 1.60 -43.98
CA SER A 656 17.86 0.32 -44.66
C SER A 656 17.05 0.56 -45.94
N ASP A 657 17.51 -0.01 -47.07
CA ASP A 657 16.92 0.07 -48.42
C ASP A 657 15.49 -0.55 -48.55
N GLY A 658 14.76 -0.75 -47.46
CA GLY A 658 13.44 -1.41 -47.48
C GLY A 658 12.46 -1.09 -46.35
N GLU A 659 12.88 -0.45 -45.25
CA GLU A 659 11.95 -0.01 -44.20
C GLU A 659 11.62 1.46 -44.38
N GLN A 660 10.61 1.73 -45.21
CA GLN A 660 10.05 3.06 -45.40
C GLN A 660 9.59 3.62 -44.05
N VAL A 661 10.07 4.82 -43.71
CA VAL A 661 9.49 5.69 -42.67
C VAL A 661 7.97 5.75 -42.88
N LYS A 662 7.20 5.19 -41.93
CA LYS A 662 5.74 5.05 -42.04
C LYS A 662 5.03 6.25 -41.43
N GLU A 663 3.83 6.53 -41.91
CA GLU A 663 2.89 7.44 -41.25
C GLU A 663 2.68 6.98 -39.80
N GLY A 664 3.05 7.82 -38.84
CA GLY A 664 2.97 7.50 -37.43
C GLY A 664 1.60 7.87 -36.88
N ARG A 665 0.80 6.89 -36.46
CA ARG A 665 -0.43 7.14 -35.71
C ARG A 665 -0.12 7.12 -34.22
N GLN A 666 -0.63 8.10 -33.46
CA GLN A 666 -0.63 8.01 -31.99
C GLN A 666 -1.41 6.76 -31.57
N GLN A 667 -0.70 5.72 -31.14
CA GLN A 667 -1.34 4.61 -30.46
C GLN A 667 -1.77 5.12 -29.08
N LYS A 668 -3.08 5.16 -28.84
CA LYS A 668 -3.58 5.32 -27.47
C LYS A 668 -3.16 4.06 -26.71
N THR A 669 -2.39 4.23 -25.64
CA THR A 669 -2.07 3.14 -24.72
C THR A 669 -3.36 2.50 -24.27
N ASP A 670 -3.52 1.21 -24.54
CA ASP A 670 -4.70 0.47 -24.08
C ASP A 670 -4.59 0.25 -22.57
N LEU A 671 -5.26 1.13 -21.82
CA LEU A 671 -5.32 1.08 -20.36
C LEU A 671 -6.37 0.07 -19.86
N SER A 672 -7.03 -0.71 -20.73
CA SER A 672 -8.09 -1.66 -20.34
C SER A 672 -7.62 -2.73 -19.34
N LYS A 673 -6.33 -3.05 -19.34
CA LYS A 673 -5.71 -4.00 -18.40
C LYS A 673 -5.10 -3.33 -17.15
N MET A 674 -5.04 -2.00 -17.11
CA MET A 674 -4.56 -1.27 -15.93
C MET A 674 -5.66 -1.30 -14.87
N ARG A 675 -5.47 -2.11 -13.84
CA ARG A 675 -6.37 -2.14 -12.68
C ARG A 675 -5.88 -1.13 -11.65
N ILE A 676 -6.71 -0.15 -11.34
CA ILE A 676 -6.48 0.77 -10.23
C ILE A 676 -7.00 0.07 -8.98
N ASN A 677 -6.10 -0.26 -8.06
CA ASN A 677 -6.43 -0.90 -6.77
C ASN A 677 -7.34 -0.06 -5.85
N LYS A 678 -7.87 1.09 -6.32
CA LYS A 678 -8.71 2.03 -5.57
C LYS A 678 -10.13 1.49 -5.40
N ASP A 679 -10.72 0.91 -6.43
CA ASP A 679 -12.09 0.34 -6.36
C ASP A 679 -12.16 -0.86 -5.39
N GLU A 680 -11.03 -1.55 -5.20
CA GLU A 680 -10.87 -2.67 -4.27
C GLU A 680 -10.55 -2.21 -2.83
N ILE A 681 -10.00 -1.00 -2.65
CA ILE A 681 -9.83 -0.37 -1.32
C ILE A 681 -11.19 0.12 -0.83
N ASP A 682 -12.02 0.67 -1.71
CA ASP A 682 -13.41 1.05 -1.39
C ASP A 682 -14.27 -0.18 -1.04
N ALA A 683 -14.02 -1.34 -1.67
CA ALA A 683 -14.69 -2.60 -1.34
C ALA A 683 -14.24 -3.23 0.00
N ARG A 684 -13.08 -2.82 0.55
CA ARG A 684 -12.43 -3.45 1.72
C ARG A 684 -12.91 -2.95 3.09
N GLY A 685 -13.89 -2.05 3.15
CA GLY A 685 -14.63 -1.81 4.39
C GLY A 685 -13.85 -1.36 5.65
N GLU A 686 -12.59 -0.97 5.56
CA GLU A 686 -11.86 -0.35 6.68
C GLU A 686 -11.63 1.15 6.43
N ASP A 687 -12.43 1.94 7.14
CA ASP A 687 -11.99 3.13 7.87
C ASP A 687 -10.95 4.04 7.21
N TYR A 688 -11.40 5.01 6.40
CA TYR A 688 -11.22 6.46 6.55
C TYR A 688 -11.70 7.17 5.27
N ALA A 689 -12.29 8.36 5.46
CA ALA A 689 -12.70 9.35 4.45
C ALA A 689 -14.09 9.20 3.80
N ALA A 690 -14.62 10.35 3.43
CA ALA A 690 -16.02 10.65 3.14
C ALA A 690 -16.46 10.15 1.77
N ASN A 691 -17.72 9.73 1.65
CA ASN A 691 -18.35 9.47 0.36
C ASN A 691 -18.45 10.76 -0.45
N GLU A 692 -17.76 10.80 -1.58
CA GLU A 692 -18.13 11.59 -2.76
C GLU A 692 -19.06 10.74 -3.60
N ASN A 693 -20.36 11.04 -3.56
CA ASN A 693 -21.28 10.70 -4.64
C ASN A 693 -22.19 11.90 -4.87
N ASP A 694 -21.59 12.92 -5.48
CA ASP A 694 -22.24 13.90 -6.35
C ASP A 694 -21.21 14.24 -7.43
N TYR A 695 -21.07 13.35 -8.41
CA TYR A 695 -20.30 13.64 -9.62
C TYR A 695 -21.07 14.70 -10.43
N TYR A 696 -20.59 15.94 -10.38
CA TYR A 696 -21.04 17.01 -11.26
C TYR A 696 -20.02 17.14 -12.40
N ASP A 697 -20.48 16.87 -13.62
CA ASP A 697 -19.71 16.97 -14.86
C ASP A 697 -19.12 18.39 -15.07
N PRO A 698 -17.78 18.55 -15.15
CA PRO A 698 -17.14 19.85 -15.35
C PRO A 698 -17.00 20.25 -16.84
N SER A 699 -17.70 19.61 -17.78
CA SER A 699 -17.66 20.01 -19.20
C SER A 699 -18.64 21.15 -19.56
N ALA A 700 -19.42 21.66 -18.61
CA ALA A 700 -20.10 22.95 -18.78
C ALA A 700 -19.17 24.10 -18.37
N HIS A 701 -18.67 24.87 -19.34
CA HIS A 701 -17.98 26.14 -19.10
C HIS A 701 -18.85 27.12 -18.31
N VAL A 702 -18.76 27.10 -16.98
CA VAL A 702 -19.25 28.18 -16.13
C VAL A 702 -18.27 29.34 -16.31
N LYS A 703 -18.68 30.38 -17.06
CA LYS A 703 -17.98 31.67 -17.09
C LYS A 703 -17.79 32.13 -15.64
N GLN A 704 -16.54 32.25 -15.19
CA GLN A 704 -16.22 32.91 -13.93
C GLN A 704 -16.75 34.35 -14.02
N GLN A 705 -17.86 34.61 -13.35
CA GLN A 705 -18.29 35.98 -13.09
C GLN A 705 -17.38 36.54 -11.99
N PRO A 706 -16.90 37.79 -12.10
CA PRO A 706 -16.12 38.41 -11.04
C PRO A 706 -16.93 38.40 -9.73
N ILE A 707 -16.27 38.14 -8.61
CA ILE A 707 -16.86 38.17 -7.28
C ILE A 707 -17.50 39.55 -7.07
N VAL A 708 -18.83 39.63 -7.19
CA VAL A 708 -19.60 40.79 -6.76
C VAL A 708 -19.65 40.68 -5.25
N ALA A 709 -18.86 41.52 -4.57
CA ALA A 709 -18.95 41.66 -3.13
C ALA A 709 -20.41 41.94 -2.75
N ALA A 710 -20.98 41.14 -1.85
CA ALA A 710 -22.32 41.40 -1.33
C ALA A 710 -22.41 42.86 -0.82
N PRO A 711 -23.51 43.58 -1.08
CA PRO A 711 -23.64 44.97 -0.69
C PRO A 711 -23.40 45.11 0.81
N LYS A 712 -22.34 45.84 1.19
CA LYS A 712 -22.05 46.17 2.58
C LYS A 712 -23.21 46.99 3.12
N ILE A 713 -23.92 46.47 4.12
CA ILE A 713 -25.03 47.15 4.79
C ILE A 713 -24.49 48.45 5.40
N GLY A 714 -25.06 49.58 4.99
CA GLY A 714 -24.64 50.89 5.46
C GLY A 714 -24.93 51.06 6.95
N ARG A 715 -24.06 51.79 7.69
CA ARG A 715 -24.22 52.05 9.13
C ARG A 715 -25.63 52.54 9.56
N ASN A 716 -26.34 53.22 8.66
CA ASN A 716 -27.67 53.78 8.91
C ASN A 716 -28.83 52.96 8.33
N GLU A 717 -28.57 51.84 7.67
CA GLU A 717 -29.59 50.93 7.11
C GLU A 717 -30.20 50.04 8.20
N PRO A 718 -31.44 49.54 8.01
CA PRO A 718 -32.07 48.63 8.94
C PRO A 718 -31.25 47.34 9.10
N CYS A 719 -31.08 46.91 10.35
CA CYS A 719 -30.27 45.74 10.67
C CYS A 719 -30.96 44.45 10.18
N PRO A 720 -30.24 43.53 9.50
CA PRO A 720 -30.82 42.33 8.87
C PRO A 720 -31.36 41.30 9.87
N CYS A 721 -31.13 41.48 11.17
CA CYS A 721 -31.69 40.63 12.23
C CYS A 721 -33.19 40.89 12.51
N GLY A 722 -33.84 41.78 11.77
CA GLY A 722 -35.27 42.08 11.93
C GLY A 722 -35.60 42.93 13.17
N SER A 723 -34.61 43.49 13.87
CA SER A 723 -34.81 44.25 15.12
C SER A 723 -35.45 45.64 14.96
N GLY A 724 -35.70 46.10 13.72
CA GLY A 724 -36.23 47.44 13.41
C GLY A 724 -35.26 48.60 13.69
N LYS A 725 -34.05 48.32 14.22
CA LYS A 725 -33.01 49.33 14.53
C LYS A 725 -32.02 49.48 13.38
N LYS A 726 -31.35 50.64 13.29
CA LYS A 726 -30.24 50.89 12.35
C LYS A 726 -29.04 50.00 12.70
N TYR A 727 -28.29 49.54 11.70
CA TYR A 727 -27.17 48.59 11.86
C TYR A 727 -26.16 49.02 12.94
N LYS A 728 -25.78 50.31 12.98
CA LYS A 728 -24.86 50.87 13.99
C LYS A 728 -25.36 50.78 15.45
N GLN A 729 -26.66 50.60 15.67
CA GLN A 729 -27.26 50.49 17.00
C GLN A 729 -27.60 49.04 17.38
N CYS A 730 -27.23 48.08 16.54
CA CYS A 730 -27.46 46.65 16.73
C CYS A 730 -26.15 45.88 16.46
N HIS A 731 -26.07 45.08 15.39
CA HIS A 731 -24.91 44.23 15.10
C HIS A 731 -23.63 45.02 14.74
N GLY A 732 -23.76 46.29 14.35
CA GLY A 732 -22.63 47.18 14.08
C GLY A 732 -22.18 48.02 15.29
N LYS A 733 -22.63 47.68 16.51
CA LYS A 733 -22.31 48.45 17.73
C LYS A 733 -20.90 48.18 18.25
N ASP A 734 -20.37 46.99 17.99
CA ASP A 734 -19.03 46.54 18.39
C ASP A 734 -18.05 46.43 17.19
N ALA A 735 -18.48 46.91 16.02
CA ALA A 735 -17.65 47.00 14.82
C ALA A 735 -16.97 48.38 14.73
N GLU A 736 -15.90 48.57 15.50
CA GLU A 736 -14.84 49.56 15.23
C GLU A 736 -13.59 48.88 14.70
#